data_AF-A0A7W0VHH4-F1
#
_entry.id   AF-A0A7W0VHH4-F1
#
_cell.length_a   1.000
_cell.length_b   1.000
_cell.length_c   1.000
_cell.angle_alpha   90.00
_cell.angle_beta   90.00
_cell.angle_gamma   90.00
#
_symmetry.space_group_name_H-M   'P 1'
#
loop_
_entity.id
_entity.type
_entity.pdbx_description
1 polymer ?
#
loop_
_entity_poly.entity_id
_entity_poly.type
_entity_poly.pdbx_seq_one_letter_code
_entity_poly.pdbx_strand_id
1 'polypeptide(L)'
;MQATDTSAIQRLIGRARFRIRSQWALEGATTATILAAATALIAIFTMRIDLVSRGTGIGMLIASVGMIIIGALVSASRKIDDEAVARRIDRASNLADRLSTAIAFDRTMGIATATADDETEELMIAAIKDGVRAVPRANIEAAAPFAEPKDLRAAAGFLLISALAAGLMIPRGNRDPSLFRATPDHARPGEVVHLIGENLLTGVASPVASLATRARNVIGAPGVTAESETTGFVPTDASVYLGPSDKARPVAVLDWTKTSIKIRIPDNAPIGDTILTAYIGKQAVGPVPFTVVDLKDTRYHKETAVLLDPDERAYVDAILDQLKAAGQRDEVPELEDFAKKIEQLLIDAEMGKITKEQLLDALAKAEEALKKDAEPNEAEVQKAMAEMGKELAKEPVTKELGEALQKNDLQKAKEEMEKLADKLDPKELGKKLEELKKQLENKDLTEQQKQDLQKKLDEMKNEKPLTEKEKEKLQQKLEQVSEQMEKKDKDQKAKQEQMQQKLENEIKRLQKKKDEAKTEKEQLEAERQLAKKKDELQKLNKDQDDKDQSAQRQALKRLQKDIEKAAENLEKPQKDPNKSKDEQDKEQEEREKQASRNMKDAARETGRVDQDQRKQSAQKKMSSQMDDLREAMRRAKQKGNKGPQDPFNKQGKNKDFQARARGQKGSGQAWKPGQGQGGQGQGQQPGGQGQGSGGKQWGTGTDDNLTGDATQKTGNTKDQELQGQQGSKGTSRRETILAAAQKGFAGVGYKKVYADYQRIVEEVMRTEKLPSSYKYYVKRYFAKIHPSTGQSTDEAVPAPATDSPGIKEQPTP
;
A
#
# COMPACT_ATOMS: atom_id res chain seq x y z
N MET A 1 -106.64 -36.66 -32.16
CA MET A 1 -105.38 -37.04 -32.83
C MET A 1 -104.37 -37.45 -31.75
N GLN A 2 -103.90 -38.70 -31.74
CA GLN A 2 -102.91 -39.17 -30.76
C GLN A 2 -101.53 -38.61 -31.15
N ALA A 3 -100.88 -37.88 -30.23
CA ALA A 3 -99.50 -37.43 -30.40
C ALA A 3 -98.59 -38.61 -30.77
N THR A 4 -97.93 -38.55 -31.91
CA THR A 4 -96.98 -39.56 -32.36
C THR A 4 -95.78 -39.59 -31.40
N ASP A 5 -95.59 -40.72 -30.70
CA ASP A 5 -94.50 -40.89 -29.73
C ASP A 5 -93.14 -40.99 -30.45
N THR A 6 -92.38 -39.89 -30.46
CA THR A 6 -91.00 -39.83 -31.01
C THR A 6 -89.92 -40.23 -30.00
N SER A 7 -90.29 -40.68 -28.79
CA SER A 7 -89.35 -41.01 -27.71
C SER A 7 -88.34 -42.10 -28.10
N ALA A 8 -88.73 -43.04 -28.98
CA ALA A 8 -87.84 -44.06 -29.50
C ALA A 8 -86.69 -43.47 -30.34
N ILE A 9 -86.99 -42.48 -31.20
CA ILE A 9 -86.00 -41.77 -32.02
C ILE A 9 -85.12 -40.90 -31.12
N GLN A 10 -85.71 -40.17 -30.17
CA GLN A 10 -84.98 -39.31 -29.23
C GLN A 10 -84.02 -40.11 -28.33
N ARG A 11 -84.42 -41.30 -27.83
CA ARG A 11 -83.53 -42.20 -27.07
C ARG A 11 -82.36 -42.69 -27.91
N LEU A 12 -82.60 -43.00 -29.18
CA LEU A 12 -81.57 -43.43 -30.12
C LEU A 12 -80.55 -42.31 -30.40
N ILE A 13 -81.03 -41.10 -30.68
CA ILE A 13 -80.20 -39.90 -30.85
C ILE A 13 -79.44 -39.59 -29.56
N GLY A 14 -80.07 -39.72 -28.39
CA GLY A 14 -79.42 -39.53 -27.09
C GLY A 14 -78.24 -40.48 -26.86
N ARG A 15 -78.38 -41.75 -27.23
CA ARG A 15 -77.27 -42.74 -27.18
C ARG A 15 -76.13 -42.39 -28.15
N ALA A 16 -76.46 -42.01 -29.38
CA ALA A 16 -75.46 -41.57 -30.36
C ALA A 16 -74.75 -40.28 -29.91
N ARG A 17 -75.49 -39.31 -29.35
CA ARG A 17 -74.97 -38.06 -28.79
C ARG A 17 -74.02 -38.34 -27.63
N PHE A 18 -74.38 -39.26 -26.74
CA PHE A 18 -73.50 -39.66 -25.64
C PHE A 18 -72.16 -40.20 -26.17
N ARG A 19 -72.18 -41.10 -27.16
CA ARG A 19 -70.94 -41.63 -27.77
C ARG A 19 -70.10 -40.55 -28.44
N ILE A 20 -70.71 -39.62 -29.18
CA ILE A 20 -70.00 -38.48 -29.79
C ILE A 20 -69.35 -37.61 -28.71
N ARG A 21 -70.07 -37.32 -27.62
CA ARG A 21 -69.52 -36.55 -26.48
C ARG A 21 -68.39 -37.30 -25.77
N SER A 22 -68.50 -38.62 -25.60
CA SER A 22 -67.43 -39.43 -25.02
C SER A 22 -66.17 -39.40 -25.89
N GLN A 23 -66.31 -39.49 -27.22
CA GLN A 23 -65.17 -39.33 -28.15
C GLN A 23 -64.53 -37.94 -28.03
N TRP A 24 -65.32 -36.88 -28.02
CA TRP A 24 -64.80 -35.52 -27.85
C TRP A 24 -64.16 -35.30 -26.47
N ALA A 25 -64.71 -35.88 -25.41
CA ALA A 25 -64.13 -35.82 -24.07
C ALA A 25 -62.73 -36.47 -24.05
N LEU A 26 -62.58 -37.63 -24.70
CA LEU A 26 -61.29 -38.32 -24.83
C LEU A 26 -60.29 -37.47 -25.63
N GLU A 27 -60.70 -36.90 -26.76
CA GLU A 27 -59.85 -35.98 -27.54
C GLU A 27 -59.40 -34.78 -26.70
N GLY A 28 -60.33 -34.10 -26.03
CA GLY A 28 -60.03 -32.95 -25.16
C GLY A 28 -59.10 -33.29 -24.00
N ALA A 29 -59.28 -34.46 -23.38
CA ALA A 29 -58.40 -34.96 -22.33
C ALA A 29 -56.98 -35.19 -22.86
N THR A 30 -56.83 -35.82 -24.03
CA THR A 30 -55.51 -36.08 -24.64
C THR A 30 -54.78 -34.81 -25.01
N THR A 31 -55.46 -33.81 -25.59
CA THR A 31 -54.85 -32.52 -25.91
C THR A 31 -54.43 -31.78 -24.62
N ALA A 32 -55.28 -31.76 -23.59
CA ALA A 32 -54.99 -31.10 -22.31
C ALA A 32 -53.84 -31.77 -21.53
N THR A 33 -53.59 -33.07 -21.77
CA THR A 33 -52.49 -33.81 -21.14
C THR A 33 -51.12 -33.23 -21.51
N ILE A 34 -50.95 -32.69 -22.72
CA ILE A 34 -49.70 -32.05 -23.15
C ILE A 34 -49.40 -30.82 -22.28
N LEU A 35 -50.40 -29.97 -22.06
CA LEU A 35 -50.27 -28.78 -21.18
C LEU A 35 -50.07 -29.18 -19.72
N ALA A 36 -50.82 -30.17 -19.23
CA ALA A 36 -50.67 -30.70 -17.89
C ALA A 36 -49.25 -31.22 -17.62
N ALA A 37 -48.66 -31.97 -18.56
CA ALA A 37 -47.30 -32.48 -18.45
C ALA A 37 -46.26 -31.35 -18.38
N ALA A 38 -46.41 -30.30 -19.19
CA ALA A 38 -45.53 -29.13 -19.15
C ALA A 38 -45.62 -28.39 -17.81
N THR A 39 -46.83 -28.17 -17.29
CA THR A 39 -47.02 -27.52 -15.97
C THR A 39 -46.48 -28.36 -14.83
N ALA A 40 -46.64 -29.69 -14.90
CA ALA A 40 -46.09 -30.60 -13.90
C ALA A 40 -44.55 -30.55 -13.87
N LEU A 41 -43.89 -30.48 -15.03
CA LEU A 41 -42.44 -30.29 -15.12
C LEU A 41 -41.97 -29.00 -14.45
N ILE A 42 -42.66 -27.89 -14.70
CA ILE A 42 -42.34 -26.59 -14.08
C ILE A 42 -42.48 -26.67 -12.56
N ALA A 43 -43.55 -27.30 -12.07
CA ALA A 43 -43.75 -27.51 -10.63
C ALA A 43 -42.63 -28.35 -10.01
N ILE A 44 -42.25 -29.47 -10.65
CA ILE A 44 -41.14 -30.33 -10.17
C ILE A 44 -39.82 -29.56 -10.18
N PHE A 45 -39.53 -28.82 -11.26
CA PHE A 45 -38.29 -28.05 -11.39
C PHE A 45 -38.18 -26.98 -10.30
N THR A 46 -39.25 -26.19 -10.10
CA THR A 46 -39.29 -25.12 -9.09
C THR A 46 -39.24 -25.64 -7.66
N MET A 47 -39.84 -26.81 -7.38
CA MET A 47 -39.65 -27.53 -6.11
C MET A 47 -38.21 -28.01 -5.92
N ARG A 48 -37.54 -28.46 -6.98
CA ARG A 48 -36.18 -29.03 -6.89
C ARG A 48 -35.11 -27.98 -6.60
N ILE A 49 -35.30 -26.76 -7.08
CA ILE A 49 -34.42 -25.61 -6.80
C ILE A 49 -34.83 -24.84 -5.52
N ASP A 50 -35.81 -25.36 -4.76
CA ASP A 50 -36.41 -24.73 -3.59
C ASP A 50 -36.93 -23.30 -3.84
N LEU A 51 -37.32 -22.97 -5.08
CA LEU A 51 -37.93 -21.67 -5.39
C LEU A 51 -39.35 -21.58 -4.81
N VAL A 52 -40.01 -22.72 -4.68
CA VAL A 52 -41.38 -22.85 -4.23
C VAL A 52 -41.44 -23.87 -3.10
N SER A 53 -42.22 -23.57 -2.05
CA SER A 53 -42.39 -24.47 -0.91
C SER A 53 -42.97 -25.83 -1.33
N ARG A 54 -42.70 -26.89 -0.58
CA ARG A 54 -43.26 -28.22 -0.88
C ARG A 54 -44.78 -28.21 -0.95
N GLY A 55 -45.45 -27.46 -0.08
CA GLY A 55 -46.91 -27.34 -0.09
C GLY A 55 -47.44 -26.68 -1.36
N THR A 56 -46.85 -25.55 -1.76
CA THR A 56 -47.23 -24.85 -2.99
C THR A 56 -46.94 -25.68 -4.24
N GLY A 57 -45.81 -26.39 -4.26
CA GLY A 57 -45.44 -27.27 -5.37
C GLY A 57 -46.39 -28.46 -5.55
N ILE A 58 -46.80 -29.10 -4.45
CA ILE A 58 -47.84 -30.15 -4.48
C ILE A 58 -49.17 -29.56 -5.01
N GLY A 59 -49.53 -28.34 -4.61
CA GLY A 59 -50.71 -27.64 -5.12
C GLY A 59 -50.69 -27.46 -6.65
N MET A 60 -49.53 -27.09 -7.23
CA MET A 60 -49.37 -26.96 -8.68
C MET A 60 -49.50 -28.30 -9.41
N LEU A 61 -49.00 -29.40 -8.83
CA LEU A 61 -49.16 -30.74 -9.41
C LEU A 61 -50.62 -31.18 -9.42
N ILE A 62 -51.37 -30.94 -8.33
CA ILE A 62 -52.80 -31.22 -8.29
C ILE A 62 -53.55 -30.41 -9.36
N ALA A 63 -53.20 -29.12 -9.51
CA ALA A 63 -53.79 -28.26 -10.54
C ALA A 63 -53.53 -28.78 -11.97
N SER A 64 -52.35 -29.35 -12.25
CA SER A 64 -52.05 -29.93 -13.56
C SER A 64 -52.95 -31.11 -13.92
N VAL A 65 -53.30 -31.97 -12.95
CA VAL A 65 -54.26 -33.07 -13.18
C VAL A 65 -55.67 -32.50 -13.45
N GLY A 66 -56.04 -31.43 -12.74
CA GLY A 66 -57.30 -30.72 -12.97
C GLY A 66 -57.48 -30.23 -14.41
N MET A 67 -56.40 -29.82 -15.09
CA MET A 67 -56.46 -29.38 -16.49
C MET A 67 -56.94 -30.45 -17.45
N ILE A 68 -56.61 -31.73 -17.21
CA ILE A 68 -57.06 -32.84 -18.05
C ILE A 68 -58.58 -33.01 -17.97
N ILE A 69 -59.12 -32.91 -16.75
CA ILE A 69 -60.57 -33.00 -16.49
C ILE A 69 -61.29 -31.82 -17.15
N ILE A 70 -60.74 -30.61 -17.01
CA ILE A 70 -61.30 -29.41 -17.65
C ILE A 70 -61.31 -29.57 -19.18
N GLY A 71 -60.22 -30.04 -19.79
CA GLY A 71 -60.14 -30.28 -21.22
C GLY A 71 -61.19 -31.28 -21.72
N ALA A 72 -61.41 -32.36 -20.96
CA ALA A 72 -62.46 -33.34 -21.26
C ALA A 72 -63.86 -32.73 -21.22
N LEU A 73 -64.16 -31.98 -20.15
CA LEU A 73 -65.47 -31.34 -19.95
C LEU A 73 -65.77 -30.29 -21.01
N VAL A 74 -64.80 -29.41 -21.32
CA VAL A 74 -64.95 -28.35 -22.34
C VAL A 74 -65.19 -28.94 -23.73
N SER A 75 -64.52 -30.04 -24.06
CA SER A 75 -64.72 -30.71 -25.35
C SER A 75 -66.07 -31.44 -25.41
N ALA A 76 -66.50 -32.08 -24.30
CA ALA A 76 -67.79 -32.75 -24.20
C ALA A 76 -69.00 -31.79 -24.20
N SER A 77 -68.82 -30.55 -23.75
CA SER A 77 -69.89 -29.55 -23.64
C SER A 77 -70.25 -28.87 -24.97
N ARG A 78 -69.55 -29.19 -26.06
CA ARG A 78 -69.85 -28.64 -27.39
C ARG A 78 -71.29 -28.97 -27.80
N LYS A 79 -71.99 -27.99 -28.39
CA LYS A 79 -73.37 -28.16 -28.86
C LYS A 79 -73.40 -29.17 -30.01
N ILE A 80 -74.38 -30.07 -29.98
CA ILE A 80 -74.61 -31.09 -31.02
C ILE A 80 -76.04 -30.90 -31.50
N ASP A 81 -76.22 -30.78 -32.82
CA ASP A 81 -77.54 -30.70 -33.44
C ASP A 81 -78.12 -32.11 -33.66
N ASP A 82 -79.35 -32.29 -33.22
CA ASP A 82 -80.04 -33.59 -33.23
C ASP A 82 -80.39 -34.04 -34.63
N GLU A 83 -80.70 -33.10 -35.52
CA GLU A 83 -80.97 -33.42 -36.91
C GLU A 83 -79.69 -33.90 -37.62
N ALA A 84 -78.54 -33.29 -37.32
CA ALA A 84 -77.25 -33.71 -37.83
C ALA A 84 -76.85 -35.12 -37.32
N VAL A 85 -77.14 -35.43 -36.05
CA VAL A 85 -76.93 -36.78 -35.50
C VAL A 85 -77.88 -37.79 -36.16
N ALA A 86 -79.15 -37.43 -36.33
CA ALA A 86 -80.13 -38.27 -37.01
C ALA A 86 -79.71 -38.57 -38.46
N ARG A 87 -79.29 -37.54 -39.23
CA ARG A 87 -78.76 -37.70 -40.60
C ARG A 87 -77.53 -38.62 -40.64
N ARG A 88 -76.65 -38.51 -39.64
CA ARG A 88 -75.47 -39.38 -39.54
C ARG A 88 -75.85 -40.83 -39.30
N ILE A 89 -76.87 -41.09 -38.49
CA ILE A 89 -77.42 -42.43 -38.26
C ILE A 89 -78.12 -42.96 -39.52
N ASP A 90 -78.93 -42.12 -40.17
CA ASP A 90 -79.65 -42.48 -41.40
C ASP A 90 -78.67 -42.93 -42.49
N ARG A 91 -77.58 -42.19 -42.71
CA ARG A 91 -76.54 -42.55 -43.69
C ARG A 91 -75.81 -43.83 -43.33
N ALA A 92 -75.42 -43.99 -42.07
CA ALA A 92 -74.69 -45.19 -41.62
C ALA A 92 -75.56 -46.45 -41.65
N SER A 93 -76.88 -46.30 -41.59
CA SER A 93 -77.85 -47.40 -41.51
C SER A 93 -78.67 -47.54 -42.81
N ASN A 94 -78.35 -46.76 -43.84
CA ASN A 94 -79.06 -46.68 -45.12
C ASN A 94 -80.59 -46.50 -44.99
N LEU A 95 -81.02 -45.56 -44.13
CA LEU A 95 -82.43 -45.32 -43.82
C LEU A 95 -83.09 -44.25 -44.68
N ALA A 96 -82.39 -43.69 -45.69
CA ALA A 96 -82.91 -42.67 -46.60
C ALA A 96 -83.56 -41.47 -45.87
N ASP A 97 -82.82 -40.89 -44.92
CA ASP A 97 -83.18 -39.67 -44.16
C ASP A 97 -84.48 -39.76 -43.33
N ARG A 98 -85.00 -40.97 -43.08
CA ARG A 98 -86.24 -41.17 -42.31
C ARG A 98 -86.17 -40.66 -40.87
N LEU A 99 -85.06 -40.83 -40.15
CA LEU A 99 -84.94 -40.36 -38.76
C LEU A 99 -84.76 -38.85 -38.69
N SER A 100 -83.95 -38.27 -39.58
CA SER A 100 -83.73 -36.82 -39.64
C SER A 100 -84.95 -36.06 -40.08
N THR A 101 -85.67 -36.56 -41.08
CA THR A 101 -86.95 -36.00 -41.54
C THR A 101 -88.01 -36.06 -40.45
N ALA A 102 -88.10 -37.19 -39.72
CA ALA A 102 -89.02 -37.31 -38.59
C ALA A 102 -88.73 -36.30 -37.46
N ILE A 103 -87.46 -36.06 -37.12
CA ILE A 103 -87.07 -35.07 -36.10
C ILE A 103 -87.29 -33.63 -36.58
N ALA A 104 -87.03 -33.35 -37.85
CA ALA A 104 -87.31 -32.04 -38.44
C ALA A 104 -88.81 -31.74 -38.40
N PHE A 105 -89.65 -32.72 -38.78
CA PHE A 105 -91.11 -32.58 -38.74
C PHE A 105 -91.70 -32.54 -37.33
N ASP A 106 -91.16 -33.31 -36.38
CA ASP A 106 -91.55 -33.25 -34.95
C ASP A 106 -91.26 -31.85 -34.38
N ARG A 107 -90.12 -31.26 -34.75
CA ARG A 107 -89.75 -29.89 -34.36
C ARG A 107 -90.68 -28.84 -35.00
N THR A 108 -91.02 -28.97 -36.29
CA THR A 108 -91.92 -28.01 -36.95
C THR A 108 -93.34 -28.08 -36.40
N MET A 109 -93.85 -29.27 -36.10
CA MET A 109 -95.18 -29.44 -35.48
C MET A 109 -95.21 -28.93 -34.03
N GLY A 110 -94.12 -29.03 -33.28
CA GLY A 110 -94.03 -28.46 -31.93
C GLY A 110 -94.01 -26.92 -31.88
N ILE A 111 -93.80 -26.25 -33.02
CA ILE A 111 -93.72 -24.78 -33.14
C ILE A 111 -94.95 -24.20 -33.85
N ALA A 112 -95.64 -24.98 -34.69
CA ALA A 112 -96.71 -24.49 -35.55
C ALA A 112 -97.94 -23.98 -34.77
N THR A 113 -98.24 -22.69 -34.93
CA THR A 113 -99.52 -22.08 -34.53
C THR A 113 -100.53 -22.20 -35.68
N ALA A 114 -101.41 -23.21 -35.62
CA ALA A 114 -102.74 -23.28 -36.26
C ALA A 114 -102.96 -22.74 -37.70
N THR A 115 -101.97 -22.77 -38.60
CA THR A 115 -102.13 -22.35 -40.00
C THR A 115 -101.55 -23.33 -41.03
N ALA A 116 -101.29 -24.58 -40.64
CA ALA A 116 -100.93 -25.63 -41.61
C ALA A 116 -102.21 -26.26 -42.18
N ASP A 117 -102.21 -26.52 -43.48
CA ASP A 117 -103.21 -27.35 -44.16
C ASP A 117 -103.27 -28.75 -43.51
N ASP A 118 -104.48 -29.24 -43.22
CA ASP A 118 -104.74 -30.56 -42.63
C ASP A 118 -104.01 -31.68 -43.40
N GLU A 119 -103.93 -31.59 -44.74
CA GLU A 119 -103.22 -32.59 -45.57
C GLU A 119 -101.70 -32.58 -45.32
N THR A 120 -101.11 -31.41 -45.09
CA THR A 120 -99.66 -31.28 -44.83
C THR A 120 -99.32 -31.82 -43.45
N GLU A 121 -100.17 -31.60 -42.45
CA GLU A 121 -100.00 -32.16 -41.10
C GLU A 121 -100.10 -33.69 -41.12
N GLU A 122 -101.06 -34.26 -41.84
CA GLU A 122 -101.20 -35.71 -42.00
C GLU A 122 -99.96 -36.35 -42.65
N LEU A 123 -99.38 -35.71 -43.66
CA LEU A 123 -98.14 -36.16 -44.31
C LEU A 123 -96.93 -36.09 -43.36
N MET A 124 -96.80 -35.02 -42.57
CA MET A 124 -95.75 -34.90 -41.55
C MET A 124 -95.90 -36.00 -40.47
N ILE A 125 -97.13 -36.27 -40.01
CA ILE A 125 -97.41 -37.36 -39.06
C ILE A 125 -97.06 -38.73 -39.67
N ALA A 126 -97.37 -38.96 -40.94
CA ALA A 126 -97.02 -40.20 -41.64
C ALA A 126 -95.50 -40.39 -41.73
N ALA A 127 -94.75 -39.33 -42.05
CA ALA A 127 -93.29 -39.36 -42.08
C ALA A 127 -92.68 -39.62 -40.69
N ILE A 128 -93.23 -39.05 -39.62
CA ILE A 128 -92.81 -39.37 -38.25
C ILE A 128 -93.06 -40.84 -37.91
N LYS A 129 -94.23 -41.39 -38.27
CA LYS A 129 -94.55 -42.82 -38.06
C LYS A 129 -93.57 -43.72 -38.82
N ASP A 130 -93.20 -43.36 -40.06
CA ASP A 130 -92.21 -44.12 -40.83
C ASP A 130 -90.81 -44.04 -40.20
N GLY A 131 -90.41 -42.87 -39.69
CA GLY A 131 -89.19 -42.69 -38.90
C GLY A 131 -89.15 -43.59 -37.66
N VAL A 132 -90.25 -43.65 -36.89
CA VAL A 132 -90.35 -44.52 -35.69
C VAL A 132 -90.23 -46.00 -36.07
N ARG A 133 -90.86 -46.43 -37.18
CA ARG A 133 -90.75 -47.81 -37.69
C ARG A 133 -89.33 -48.14 -38.17
N ALA A 134 -88.53 -47.15 -38.56
CA ALA A 134 -87.15 -47.35 -39.00
C ALA A 134 -86.15 -47.53 -37.84
N VAL A 135 -86.51 -47.16 -36.60
CA VAL A 135 -85.63 -47.20 -35.41
C VAL A 135 -84.91 -48.54 -35.19
N PRO A 136 -85.55 -49.72 -35.29
CA PRO A 136 -84.88 -51.00 -35.06
C PRO A 136 -83.75 -51.32 -36.06
N ARG A 137 -83.77 -50.67 -37.23
CA ARG A 137 -82.75 -50.84 -38.29
C ARG A 137 -81.57 -49.88 -38.11
N ALA A 138 -81.61 -48.97 -37.14
CA ALA A 138 -80.58 -47.97 -36.93
C ALA A 138 -79.34 -48.56 -36.23
N ASN A 139 -78.16 -48.36 -36.83
CA ASN A 139 -76.87 -48.79 -36.31
C ASN A 139 -76.08 -47.59 -35.74
N ILE A 140 -76.05 -47.47 -34.42
CA ILE A 140 -75.36 -46.39 -33.69
C ILE A 140 -73.83 -46.55 -33.75
N GLU A 141 -73.32 -47.79 -33.83
CA GLU A 141 -71.88 -48.09 -33.86
C GLU A 141 -71.24 -47.63 -35.17
N ALA A 142 -71.90 -47.93 -36.29
CA ALA A 142 -71.47 -47.45 -37.60
C ALA A 142 -71.59 -45.92 -37.71
N ALA A 143 -72.63 -45.33 -37.09
CA ALA A 143 -72.86 -43.89 -37.14
C ALA A 143 -71.82 -43.10 -36.34
N ALA A 144 -71.47 -43.55 -35.14
CA ALA A 144 -70.53 -42.87 -34.25
C ALA A 144 -69.47 -43.86 -33.70
N PRO A 145 -68.51 -44.29 -34.54
CA PRO A 145 -67.44 -45.18 -34.11
C PRO A 145 -66.47 -44.46 -33.17
N PHE A 146 -65.93 -45.20 -32.20
CA PHE A 146 -64.79 -44.73 -31.41
C PHE A 146 -63.53 -44.79 -32.25
N ALA A 147 -62.83 -43.67 -32.35
CA ALA A 147 -61.55 -43.57 -33.04
C ALA A 147 -60.45 -43.24 -32.03
N GLU A 148 -59.22 -43.66 -32.32
CA GLU A 148 -58.08 -43.26 -31.50
C GLU A 148 -57.98 -41.72 -31.46
N PRO A 149 -57.80 -41.10 -30.27
CA PRO A 149 -57.63 -39.66 -30.17
C PRO A 149 -56.44 -39.19 -31.00
N LYS A 150 -56.63 -38.10 -31.75
CA LYS A 150 -55.61 -37.57 -32.68
C LYS A 150 -54.27 -37.29 -32.02
N ASP A 151 -54.32 -36.76 -30.79
CA ASP A 151 -53.14 -36.32 -30.05
C ASP A 151 -52.56 -37.41 -29.12
N LEU A 152 -53.08 -38.64 -29.16
CA LEU A 152 -52.68 -39.72 -28.23
C LEU A 152 -51.17 -39.96 -28.25
N ARG A 153 -50.56 -40.01 -29.45
CA ARG A 153 -49.12 -40.23 -29.61
C ARG A 153 -48.30 -39.05 -29.08
N ALA A 154 -48.75 -37.83 -29.33
CA ALA A 154 -48.08 -36.62 -28.86
C ALA A 154 -48.15 -36.50 -27.33
N ALA A 155 -49.31 -36.77 -26.73
CA ALA A 155 -49.50 -36.81 -25.29
C ALA A 155 -48.60 -37.86 -24.63
N ALA A 156 -48.54 -39.08 -25.18
CA ALA A 156 -47.65 -40.14 -24.69
C ALA A 156 -46.17 -39.74 -24.77
N GLY A 157 -45.74 -39.15 -25.88
CA GLY A 157 -44.38 -38.65 -26.05
C GLY A 157 -44.00 -37.57 -25.03
N PHE A 158 -44.88 -36.59 -24.81
CA PHE A 158 -44.66 -35.53 -23.82
C PHE A 158 -44.61 -36.05 -22.39
N LEU A 159 -45.47 -37.01 -22.03
CA LEU A 159 -45.41 -37.66 -20.72
C LEU A 159 -44.09 -38.41 -20.50
N LEU A 160 -43.61 -39.15 -21.51
CA LEU A 160 -42.33 -39.86 -21.46
C LEU A 160 -41.15 -38.90 -21.26
N ILE A 161 -41.07 -37.84 -22.07
CA ILE A 161 -40.02 -36.82 -21.96
C ILE A 161 -40.08 -36.15 -20.58
N SER A 162 -41.29 -35.84 -20.09
CA SER A 162 -41.48 -35.22 -18.79
C SER A 162 -41.02 -36.12 -17.64
N ALA A 163 -41.32 -37.42 -17.70
CA ALA A 163 -40.85 -38.39 -16.72
C ALA A 163 -39.32 -38.51 -16.71
N LEU A 164 -38.69 -38.56 -17.88
CA LEU A 164 -37.23 -38.60 -18.01
C LEU A 164 -36.57 -37.33 -17.46
N ALA A 165 -37.10 -36.16 -17.79
CA ALA A 165 -36.58 -34.88 -17.30
C ALA A 165 -36.74 -34.73 -15.78
N ALA A 166 -37.85 -35.22 -15.20
CA ALA A 166 -38.02 -35.28 -13.76
C ALA A 166 -36.97 -36.20 -13.08
N GLY A 167 -36.59 -37.29 -13.74
CA GLY A 167 -35.59 -38.26 -13.26
C GLY A 167 -34.15 -37.74 -13.23
N LEU A 168 -33.78 -36.76 -14.06
CA LEU A 168 -32.41 -36.23 -14.13
C LEU A 168 -32.00 -35.55 -12.81
N MET A 169 -30.99 -36.08 -12.13
CA MET A 169 -30.52 -35.58 -10.85
C MET A 169 -29.78 -34.23 -10.99
N ILE A 170 -30.44 -33.12 -10.68
CA ILE A 170 -29.78 -31.81 -10.53
C ILE A 170 -29.10 -31.78 -9.14
N PRO A 171 -27.77 -31.54 -9.04
CA PRO A 171 -27.09 -31.42 -7.76
C PRO A 171 -27.69 -30.28 -6.93
N ARG A 172 -28.07 -30.54 -5.68
CA ARG A 172 -28.39 -29.47 -4.72
C ARG A 172 -27.07 -28.84 -4.28
N GLY A 173 -26.94 -27.51 -4.41
CA GLY A 173 -25.79 -26.80 -3.85
C GLY A 173 -25.71 -27.03 -2.34
N ASN A 174 -24.51 -27.30 -1.82
CA ASN A 174 -24.30 -27.48 -0.38
C ASN A 174 -24.65 -26.17 0.36
N ARG A 175 -25.61 -26.23 1.29
CA ARG A 175 -26.08 -25.06 2.08
C ARG A 175 -25.62 -25.11 3.54
N ASP A 176 -24.85 -26.13 3.91
CA ASP A 176 -24.36 -26.26 5.27
C ASP A 176 -23.33 -25.17 5.57
N PRO A 177 -23.38 -24.56 6.78
CA PRO A 177 -22.37 -23.59 7.18
C PRO A 177 -21.02 -24.29 7.26
N SER A 178 -19.99 -23.68 6.66
CA SER A 178 -18.63 -24.23 6.70
C SER A 178 -17.58 -23.13 6.72
N LEU A 179 -16.60 -23.26 7.61
CA LEU A 179 -15.39 -22.46 7.61
C LEU A 179 -14.29 -23.14 6.80
N PHE A 180 -13.49 -22.32 6.12
CA PHE A 180 -12.42 -22.80 5.25
C PHE A 180 -11.03 -22.45 5.78
N ARG A 181 -10.85 -21.22 6.27
CA ARG A 181 -9.53 -20.71 6.69
C ARG A 181 -9.65 -19.50 7.61
N ALA A 182 -8.56 -19.21 8.30
CA ALA A 182 -8.32 -17.94 8.97
C ALA A 182 -7.44 -17.06 8.08
N THR A 183 -7.72 -15.76 8.05
CA THR A 183 -6.91 -14.76 7.35
C THR A 183 -6.61 -13.61 8.31
N PRO A 184 -5.34 -13.41 8.71
CA PRO A 184 -4.20 -14.34 8.53
C PRO A 184 -4.43 -15.69 9.23
N ASP A 185 -3.69 -16.74 8.82
CA ASP A 185 -3.71 -18.07 9.43
C ASP A 185 -2.89 -18.15 10.73
N HIS A 186 -2.37 -17.02 11.18
CA HIS A 186 -1.63 -16.83 12.41
C HIS A 186 -1.85 -15.41 12.95
N ALA A 187 -1.82 -15.21 14.27
CA ALA A 187 -1.84 -13.86 14.86
C ALA A 187 -1.31 -13.86 16.31
N ARG A 188 -1.01 -12.66 16.81
CA ARG A 188 -0.60 -12.44 18.20
C ARG A 188 -1.81 -12.40 19.14
N PRO A 189 -1.61 -12.65 20.45
CA PRO A 189 -2.61 -12.30 21.45
C PRO A 189 -3.05 -10.84 21.31
N GLY A 190 -4.36 -10.58 21.33
CA GLY A 190 -4.97 -9.25 21.16
C GLY A 190 -5.23 -8.80 19.71
N GLU A 191 -4.66 -9.48 18.70
CA GLU A 191 -4.88 -9.13 17.28
C GLU A 191 -6.23 -9.63 16.74
N VAL A 192 -6.72 -8.94 15.71
CA VAL A 192 -7.98 -9.26 15.04
C VAL A 192 -7.73 -10.17 13.84
N VAL A 193 -8.51 -11.24 13.74
CA VAL A 193 -8.42 -12.26 12.69
C VAL A 193 -9.78 -12.43 12.01
N HIS A 194 -9.77 -12.73 10.72
CA HIS A 194 -10.97 -13.04 9.96
C HIS A 194 -11.07 -14.54 9.69
N LEU A 195 -12.08 -15.20 10.24
CA LEU A 195 -12.46 -16.54 9.77
C LEU A 195 -13.27 -16.38 8.48
N ILE A 196 -12.93 -17.14 7.44
CA ILE A 196 -13.58 -17.12 6.14
C ILE A 196 -14.31 -18.42 5.91
N GLY A 197 -15.56 -18.33 5.48
CA GLY A 197 -16.43 -19.48 5.24
C GLY A 197 -17.59 -19.16 4.30
N GLU A 198 -18.53 -20.09 4.19
CA GLU A 198 -19.77 -19.97 3.44
C GLU A 198 -20.98 -20.33 4.30
N ASN A 199 -22.13 -19.73 3.97
CA ASN A 199 -23.42 -20.01 4.61
C ASN A 199 -23.40 -19.82 6.13
N LEU A 200 -22.55 -18.95 6.67
CA LEU A 200 -22.31 -18.80 8.11
C LEU A 200 -23.48 -18.16 8.88
N LEU A 201 -24.50 -17.65 8.18
CA LEU A 201 -25.76 -17.20 8.78
C LEU A 201 -26.88 -18.24 8.69
N THR A 202 -26.65 -19.38 8.05
CA THR A 202 -27.63 -20.46 7.95
C THR A 202 -27.80 -21.13 9.32
N GLY A 203 -29.03 -21.18 9.82
CA GLY A 203 -29.33 -21.79 11.13
C GLY A 203 -29.13 -20.87 12.33
N VAL A 204 -28.70 -19.62 12.10
CA VAL A 204 -28.56 -18.60 13.14
C VAL A 204 -29.94 -18.02 13.48
N ALA A 205 -30.36 -18.09 14.75
CA ALA A 205 -31.57 -17.41 15.20
C ALA A 205 -31.34 -15.89 15.17
N SER A 206 -32.21 -15.13 14.49
CA SER A 206 -32.07 -13.67 14.41
C SER A 206 -32.14 -13.02 15.81
N PRO A 207 -31.09 -12.32 16.28
CA PRO A 207 -31.24 -11.37 17.36
C PRO A 207 -31.78 -10.05 16.81
N VAL A 208 -32.72 -9.47 17.56
CA VAL A 208 -33.13 -8.07 17.46
C VAL A 208 -31.90 -7.18 17.32
N ALA A 209 -31.93 -6.23 16.39
CA ALA A 209 -30.90 -5.20 16.26
C ALA A 209 -30.57 -4.64 17.66
N SER A 210 -29.33 -4.85 18.12
CA SER A 210 -28.88 -4.28 19.38
C SER A 210 -28.73 -2.77 19.21
N LEU A 211 -29.83 -2.05 19.38
CA LEU A 211 -29.78 -0.69 19.93
C LEU A 211 -29.04 -0.78 21.26
N ALA A 212 -27.98 0.02 21.36
CA ALA A 212 -27.10 0.16 22.52
C ALA A 212 -27.82 -0.10 23.85
N THR A 213 -27.66 -1.30 24.40
CA THR A 213 -28.08 -1.59 25.77
C THR A 213 -26.94 -2.24 26.52
N ARG A 214 -26.52 -1.48 27.53
CA ARG A 214 -25.59 -1.83 28.59
C ARG A 214 -25.94 -3.18 29.21
N ALA A 215 -24.91 -4.01 29.34
CA ALA A 215 -24.73 -5.08 30.32
C ALA A 215 -25.38 -6.46 30.07
N ARG A 216 -24.52 -7.47 30.30
CA ARG A 216 -24.75 -8.90 30.56
C ARG A 216 -25.09 -9.77 29.35
N ASN A 217 -24.07 -10.44 28.81
CA ASN A 217 -23.87 -11.87 29.06
C ASN A 217 -22.52 -12.36 28.47
N VAL A 218 -21.47 -12.23 29.27
CA VAL A 218 -20.44 -13.26 29.36
C VAL A 218 -20.96 -14.23 30.44
N ILE A 219 -21.48 -15.39 30.04
CA ILE A 219 -21.63 -16.52 30.95
C ILE A 219 -20.53 -17.51 30.58
N GLY A 220 -19.41 -17.44 31.29
CA GLY A 220 -18.33 -18.42 31.19
C GLY A 220 -16.93 -17.82 31.11
N ALA A 221 -16.46 -17.22 32.21
CA ALA A 221 -15.08 -17.24 32.74
C ALA A 221 -14.71 -15.88 33.40
N PRO A 222 -14.26 -15.87 34.67
CA PRO A 222 -13.83 -14.65 35.35
C PRO A 222 -12.43 -14.22 34.87
N GLY A 223 -12.24 -12.95 34.51
CA GLY A 223 -10.91 -12.34 34.36
C GLY A 223 -10.64 -11.44 33.15
N VAL A 224 -11.62 -11.15 32.28
CA VAL A 224 -11.39 -10.26 31.11
C VAL A 224 -12.06 -8.92 31.35
N THR A 225 -11.28 -7.87 31.56
CA THR A 225 -11.73 -6.47 31.59
C THR A 225 -12.08 -6.01 30.17
N ALA A 226 -13.31 -5.57 29.97
CA ALA A 226 -13.81 -5.13 28.67
C ALA A 226 -13.56 -3.63 28.47
N GLU A 227 -12.71 -3.29 27.50
CA GLU A 227 -12.69 -1.98 26.86
C GLU A 227 -12.91 -2.11 25.34
N SER A 228 -13.61 -1.11 24.80
CA SER A 228 -13.87 -0.79 23.39
C SER A 228 -15.24 -1.17 22.83
N GLU A 229 -15.92 -0.13 22.36
CA GLU A 229 -17.16 -0.10 21.59
C GLU A 229 -17.08 -1.00 20.33
N THR A 230 -18.09 -1.85 20.11
CA THR A 230 -18.18 -2.76 18.96
C THR A 230 -19.42 -2.45 18.11
N THR A 231 -19.23 -2.21 16.81
CA THR A 231 -20.28 -1.83 15.83
C THR A 231 -20.74 -2.98 14.91
N GLY A 232 -20.40 -4.24 15.22
CA GLY A 232 -20.70 -5.42 14.39
C GLY A 232 -21.89 -6.26 14.86
N PHE A 233 -22.45 -7.09 13.97
CA PHE A 233 -23.54 -8.03 14.30
C PHE A 233 -22.96 -9.31 14.91
N VAL A 234 -23.45 -9.72 16.09
CA VAL A 234 -23.02 -10.97 16.74
C VAL A 234 -24.27 -11.78 17.12
N PRO A 235 -24.42 -13.02 16.60
CA PRO A 235 -25.56 -13.84 16.95
C PRO A 235 -25.53 -14.32 18.40
N THR A 236 -26.71 -14.47 19.00
CA THR A 236 -26.85 -14.89 20.41
C THR A 236 -26.62 -16.39 20.63
N ASP A 237 -26.78 -17.20 19.59
CA ASP A 237 -26.59 -18.65 19.59
C ASP A 237 -25.27 -19.08 18.95
N ALA A 238 -24.37 -18.15 18.64
CA ALA A 238 -23.10 -18.44 17.99
C ALA A 238 -21.89 -18.14 18.89
N SER A 239 -20.83 -18.94 18.79
CA SER A 239 -19.61 -18.76 19.57
C SER A 239 -18.37 -19.27 18.82
N VAL A 240 -17.19 -18.76 19.17
CA VAL A 240 -15.91 -19.19 18.59
C VAL A 240 -14.96 -19.56 19.72
N TYR A 241 -14.26 -20.68 19.55
CA TYR A 241 -13.27 -21.17 20.50
C TYR A 241 -11.90 -21.39 19.85
N LEU A 242 -10.85 -21.18 20.63
CA LEU A 242 -9.45 -21.41 20.28
C LEU A 242 -8.92 -22.61 21.07
N GLY A 243 -8.46 -23.64 20.38
CA GLY A 243 -7.88 -24.85 20.96
C GLY A 243 -8.71 -26.12 20.71
N PRO A 244 -8.13 -27.30 20.97
CA PRO A 244 -8.83 -28.57 20.87
C PRO A 244 -9.98 -28.64 21.90
N SER A 245 -11.02 -29.43 21.60
CA SER A 245 -12.30 -29.43 22.33
C SER A 245 -12.21 -29.61 23.85
N ASP A 246 -11.15 -30.23 24.36
CA ASP A 246 -10.86 -30.45 25.78
C ASP A 246 -10.15 -29.28 26.48
N LYS A 247 -9.58 -28.33 25.71
CA LYS A 247 -8.84 -27.14 26.20
C LYS A 247 -9.27 -25.84 25.49
N ALA A 248 -10.44 -25.87 24.86
CA ALA A 248 -10.98 -24.79 24.03
C ALA A 248 -11.26 -23.53 24.87
N ARG A 249 -10.67 -22.39 24.47
CA ARG A 249 -10.84 -21.08 25.12
C ARG A 249 -11.83 -20.22 24.33
N PRO A 250 -12.75 -19.50 24.98
CA PRO A 250 -13.66 -18.61 24.26
C PRO A 250 -12.90 -17.46 23.61
N VAL A 251 -13.29 -17.09 22.40
CA VAL A 251 -12.71 -15.98 21.62
C VAL A 251 -13.76 -14.89 21.47
N ALA A 252 -13.35 -13.63 21.62
CA ALA A 252 -14.24 -12.49 21.42
C ALA A 252 -14.61 -12.35 19.94
N VAL A 253 -15.91 -12.40 19.63
CA VAL A 253 -16.45 -12.16 18.29
C VAL A 253 -16.82 -10.69 18.16
N LEU A 254 -16.28 -10.02 17.15
CA LEU A 254 -16.49 -8.59 16.88
C LEU A 254 -17.58 -8.34 15.85
N ASP A 255 -17.73 -9.24 14.88
CA ASP A 255 -18.67 -9.12 13.76
C ASP A 255 -18.89 -10.47 13.07
N TRP A 256 -20.10 -10.77 12.62
CA TRP A 256 -20.48 -12.04 11.99
C TRP A 256 -21.31 -11.78 10.74
N THR A 257 -20.87 -12.32 9.61
CA THR A 257 -21.51 -12.11 8.30
C THR A 257 -21.77 -13.45 7.61
N LYS A 258 -22.39 -13.43 6.42
CA LYS A 258 -22.67 -14.64 5.65
C LYS A 258 -21.42 -15.44 5.28
N THR A 259 -20.26 -14.78 5.17
CA THR A 259 -19.01 -15.38 4.66
C THR A 259 -17.78 -15.14 5.54
N SER A 260 -17.91 -14.36 6.62
CA SER A 260 -16.78 -14.06 7.50
C SER A 260 -17.18 -13.80 8.94
N ILE A 261 -16.33 -14.22 9.88
CA ILE A 261 -16.42 -13.93 11.31
C ILE A 261 -15.16 -13.17 11.73
N LYS A 262 -15.31 -11.95 12.26
CA LYS A 262 -14.20 -11.18 12.82
C LYS A 262 -14.05 -11.51 14.30
N ILE A 263 -12.85 -11.91 14.70
CA ILE A 263 -12.56 -12.33 16.07
C ILE A 263 -11.31 -11.59 16.60
N ARG A 264 -11.20 -11.43 17.91
CA ARG A 264 -9.97 -10.97 18.59
C ARG A 264 -9.36 -12.12 19.39
N ILE A 265 -8.10 -12.44 19.12
CA ILE A 265 -7.39 -13.50 19.84
C ILE A 265 -7.23 -13.09 21.31
N PRO A 266 -7.52 -13.97 22.29
CA PRO A 266 -7.37 -13.65 23.72
C PRO A 266 -5.92 -13.26 24.07
N ASP A 267 -5.74 -12.26 24.93
CA ASP A 267 -4.42 -11.75 25.32
C ASP A 267 -3.54 -12.80 26.04
N ASN A 268 -4.16 -13.83 26.60
CA ASN A 268 -3.50 -14.94 27.28
C ASN A 268 -3.47 -16.24 26.46
N ALA A 269 -3.61 -16.14 25.13
CA ALA A 269 -3.59 -17.31 24.24
C ALA A 269 -2.22 -18.01 24.27
N PRO A 270 -2.16 -19.34 24.43
CA PRO A 270 -0.91 -20.08 24.41
C PRO A 270 -0.29 -20.06 23.01
N ILE A 271 1.02 -19.83 22.94
CA ILE A 271 1.80 -19.76 21.69
C ILE A 271 1.90 -21.17 21.08
N GLY A 272 1.77 -21.27 19.76
CA GLY A 272 1.92 -22.50 18.98
C GLY A 272 0.72 -22.79 18.06
N ASP A 273 0.82 -23.93 17.37
CA ASP A 273 -0.22 -24.43 16.48
C ASP A 273 -1.48 -24.80 17.28
N THR A 274 -2.64 -24.40 16.77
CA THR A 274 -3.93 -24.56 17.41
C THR A 274 -5.04 -24.61 16.35
N ILE A 275 -6.31 -24.65 16.79
CA ILE A 275 -7.47 -24.65 15.92
C ILE A 275 -8.49 -23.61 16.39
N LEU A 276 -9.20 -23.03 15.44
CA LEU A 276 -10.36 -22.18 15.67
C LEU A 276 -11.62 -22.93 15.25
N THR A 277 -12.56 -23.07 16.17
CA THR A 277 -13.85 -23.73 15.91
C THR A 277 -14.98 -22.76 16.22
N ALA A 278 -15.81 -22.49 15.22
CA ALA A 278 -17.06 -21.77 15.40
C ALA A 278 -18.22 -22.74 15.61
N TYR A 279 -19.17 -22.37 16.45
CA TYR A 279 -20.41 -23.09 16.70
C TYR A 279 -21.60 -22.17 16.39
N ILE A 280 -22.62 -22.73 15.74
CA ILE A 280 -23.96 -22.13 15.59
C ILE A 280 -24.93 -23.09 16.30
N GLY A 281 -25.49 -22.67 17.43
CA GLY A 281 -26.21 -23.53 18.35
C GLY A 281 -25.35 -24.71 18.82
N LYS A 282 -25.71 -25.93 18.39
CA LYS A 282 -24.95 -27.16 18.67
C LYS A 282 -24.08 -27.64 17.51
N GLN A 283 -24.17 -26.98 16.35
CA GLN A 283 -23.47 -27.40 15.14
C GLN A 283 -22.08 -26.76 15.08
N ALA A 284 -21.04 -27.59 14.95
CA ALA A 284 -19.68 -27.13 14.67
C ALA A 284 -19.53 -26.74 13.19
N VAL A 285 -18.94 -25.58 12.93
CA VAL A 285 -18.79 -24.95 11.61
C VAL A 285 -17.33 -24.97 11.15
N GLY A 286 -16.48 -25.76 11.80
CA GLY A 286 -15.06 -25.91 11.53
C GLY A 286 -14.44 -26.90 12.51
N PRO A 287 -13.23 -27.39 12.22
CA PRO A 287 -12.07 -26.67 12.74
C PRO A 287 -11.24 -26.01 11.63
N VAL A 288 -10.73 -24.83 11.92
CA VAL A 288 -9.78 -24.11 11.07
C VAL A 288 -8.41 -24.14 11.74
N PRO A 289 -7.34 -24.63 11.07
CA PRO A 289 -5.99 -24.57 11.63
C PRO A 289 -5.55 -23.11 11.79
N PHE A 290 -4.88 -22.80 12.90
CA PHE A 290 -4.44 -21.46 13.24
C PHE A 290 -3.19 -21.50 14.11
N THR A 291 -2.30 -20.51 14.02
CA THR A 291 -1.08 -20.44 14.86
C THR A 291 -1.07 -19.18 15.72
N VAL A 292 -0.93 -19.31 17.04
CA VAL A 292 -0.67 -18.15 17.91
C VAL A 292 0.83 -17.90 17.94
N VAL A 293 1.27 -16.70 17.57
CA VAL A 293 2.69 -16.40 17.34
C VAL A 293 3.27 -15.45 18.39
N ASP A 294 4.55 -15.63 18.73
CA ASP A 294 5.30 -14.74 19.63
C ASP A 294 5.65 -13.41 18.92
N LEU A 295 5.79 -12.31 19.68
CA LEU A 295 6.38 -11.07 19.18
C LEU A 295 7.82 -11.26 18.66
N LYS A 296 8.58 -12.17 19.26
CA LYS A 296 10.00 -12.43 18.92
C LYS A 296 10.18 -13.49 17.83
N ASP A 297 9.13 -14.21 17.44
CA ASP A 297 9.21 -15.27 16.43
C ASP A 297 9.11 -14.68 15.02
N THR A 298 10.27 -14.55 14.38
CA THR A 298 10.45 -13.90 13.08
C THR A 298 9.85 -14.65 11.90
N ARG A 299 9.40 -15.91 12.11
CA ARG A 299 8.79 -16.76 11.08
C ARG A 299 7.44 -16.25 10.59
N TYR A 300 6.75 -15.41 11.36
CA TYR A 300 5.39 -14.95 11.08
C TYR A 300 5.27 -13.43 10.88
N HIS A 301 6.38 -12.68 10.82
CA HIS A 301 6.35 -11.29 10.35
C HIS A 301 5.94 -11.20 8.87
N LYS A 302 5.25 -10.12 8.50
CA LYS A 302 4.83 -9.78 7.12
C LYS A 302 6.02 -9.87 6.15
N GLU A 303 5.76 -10.27 4.90
CA GLU A 303 6.81 -10.36 3.85
C GLU A 303 7.53 -9.01 3.62
N THR A 304 6.86 -7.90 3.90
CA THR A 304 7.42 -6.55 3.78
C THR A 304 8.33 -6.13 4.94
N ALA A 305 8.43 -6.94 5.99
CA ALA A 305 9.28 -6.63 7.15
C ALA A 305 10.77 -6.67 6.77
N VAL A 306 11.51 -5.73 7.32
CA VAL A 306 12.97 -5.64 7.18
C VAL A 306 13.60 -6.39 8.34
N LEU A 307 14.38 -7.43 8.04
CA LEU A 307 15.16 -8.15 9.04
C LEU A 307 16.61 -7.68 9.01
N LEU A 308 17.06 -7.16 10.15
CA LEU A 308 18.47 -6.96 10.46
C LEU A 308 18.98 -8.23 11.14
N ASP A 309 20.08 -8.79 10.65
CA ASP A 309 20.80 -9.85 11.36
C ASP A 309 21.29 -9.30 12.73
N PRO A 310 21.50 -10.13 13.78
CA PRO A 310 21.90 -9.65 15.10
C PRO A 310 23.12 -8.72 15.09
N ASP A 311 24.11 -9.03 14.24
CA ASP A 311 25.31 -8.22 14.05
C ASP A 311 24.99 -6.87 13.36
N GLU A 312 24.05 -6.86 12.42
CA GLU A 312 23.60 -5.64 11.73
C GLU A 312 22.75 -4.77 12.65
N ARG A 313 21.94 -5.37 13.52
CA ARG A 313 21.16 -4.66 14.52
C ARG A 313 22.06 -3.99 15.54
N ALA A 314 23.02 -4.74 16.11
CA ALA A 314 24.02 -4.17 17.01
C ALA A 314 24.83 -3.05 16.35
N TYR A 315 25.11 -3.16 15.05
CA TYR A 315 25.75 -2.11 14.28
C TYR A 315 24.90 -0.84 14.16
N VAL A 316 23.62 -0.99 13.81
CA VAL A 316 22.69 0.14 13.69
C VAL A 316 22.47 0.83 15.05
N ASP A 317 22.30 0.05 16.11
CA ASP A 317 22.15 0.57 17.47
C ASP A 317 23.41 1.36 17.90
N ALA A 318 24.61 0.87 17.57
CA ALA A 318 25.86 1.59 17.85
C ALA A 318 25.96 2.93 17.09
N ILE A 319 25.46 3.02 15.85
CA ILE A 319 25.39 4.29 15.12
C ILE A 319 24.42 5.25 15.80
N LEU A 320 23.25 4.77 16.21
CA LEU A 320 22.24 5.59 16.89
C LEU A 320 22.72 6.11 18.23
N ASP A 321 23.42 5.28 19.00
CA ASP A 321 24.03 5.69 20.27
C ASP A 321 25.14 6.73 20.06
N GLN A 322 25.95 6.59 19.01
CA GLN A 322 26.93 7.60 18.65
C GLN A 322 26.28 8.92 18.25
N LEU A 323 25.16 8.89 17.52
CA LEU A 323 24.41 10.10 17.14
C LEU A 323 23.80 10.79 18.37
N LYS A 324 23.20 10.03 19.29
CA LYS A 324 22.67 10.55 20.56
C LYS A 324 23.80 11.16 21.41
N ALA A 325 24.92 10.45 21.55
CA ALA A 325 26.07 10.92 22.31
C ALA A 325 26.70 12.18 21.68
N ALA A 326 26.76 12.28 20.35
CA ALA A 326 27.23 13.48 19.66
C ALA A 326 26.27 14.66 19.86
N GLY A 327 24.95 14.45 19.78
CA GLY A 327 23.95 15.48 20.07
C GLY A 327 24.06 16.02 21.49
N GLN A 328 24.27 15.14 22.48
CA GLN A 328 24.45 15.55 23.88
C GLN A 328 25.79 16.26 24.12
N ARG A 329 26.89 15.74 23.57
CA ARG A 329 28.23 16.30 23.77
C ARG A 329 28.42 17.63 23.07
N ASP A 330 27.86 17.78 21.88
CA ASP A 330 28.05 18.96 21.03
C ASP A 330 26.87 19.96 21.17
N GLU A 331 25.94 19.74 22.11
CA GLU A 331 24.77 20.57 22.43
C GLU A 331 23.83 20.83 21.23
N VAL A 332 23.56 19.78 20.44
CA VAL A 332 22.71 19.83 19.24
C VAL A 332 21.47 18.95 19.45
N PRO A 333 20.37 19.48 20.02
CA PRO A 333 19.16 18.71 20.30
C PRO A 333 18.52 18.12 19.03
N GLU A 334 18.71 18.77 17.88
CA GLU A 334 18.19 18.32 16.60
C GLU A 334 18.76 16.94 16.19
N LEU A 335 19.98 16.59 16.61
CA LEU A 335 20.61 15.30 16.34
C LEU A 335 20.04 14.18 17.23
N GLU A 336 19.70 14.51 18.48
CA GLU A 336 19.08 13.55 19.39
C GLU A 336 17.67 13.18 18.94
N ASP A 337 16.87 14.18 18.56
CA ASP A 337 15.52 13.98 18.02
C ASP A 337 15.54 13.20 16.71
N PHE A 338 16.53 13.48 15.87
CA PHE A 338 16.76 12.74 14.65
C PHE A 338 17.09 11.26 14.91
N ALA A 339 17.99 10.95 15.86
CA ALA A 339 18.33 9.59 16.22
C ALA A 339 17.12 8.81 16.75
N LYS A 340 16.30 9.44 17.62
CA LYS A 340 15.03 8.85 18.10
C LYS A 340 14.05 8.57 16.95
N LYS A 341 13.97 9.47 15.97
CA LYS A 341 13.11 9.27 14.81
C LYS A 341 13.57 8.10 13.94
N ILE A 342 14.88 7.93 13.74
CA ILE A 342 15.42 6.77 13.02
C ILE A 342 15.13 5.48 13.76
N GLU A 343 15.35 5.46 15.07
CA GLU A 343 15.04 4.31 15.94
C GLU A 343 13.57 3.87 15.77
N GLN A 344 12.65 4.84 15.77
CA GLN A 344 11.23 4.56 15.56
C GLN A 344 10.95 4.00 14.16
N LEU A 345 11.58 4.55 13.10
CA LEU A 345 11.43 4.05 11.73
C LEU A 345 11.95 2.61 11.58
N LEU A 346 13.05 2.27 12.26
CA LEU A 346 13.60 0.91 12.28
C LEU A 346 12.63 -0.06 12.94
N ILE A 347 12.11 0.30 14.11
CA ILE A 347 11.09 -0.48 14.84
C ILE A 347 9.86 -0.72 13.95
N ASP A 348 9.38 0.32 13.26
CA ASP A 348 8.23 0.20 12.35
C ASP A 348 8.53 -0.66 11.12
N ALA A 349 9.76 -0.65 10.60
CA ALA A 349 10.20 -1.50 9.50
C ALA A 349 10.33 -2.98 9.92
N GLU A 350 10.83 -3.25 11.12
CA GLU A 350 10.90 -4.60 11.71
C GLU A 350 9.51 -5.19 11.94
N MET A 351 8.54 -4.36 12.36
CA MET A 351 7.13 -4.74 12.47
C MET A 351 6.42 -4.87 11.11
N GLY A 352 7.07 -4.52 10.00
CA GLY A 352 6.48 -4.51 8.66
C GLY A 352 5.37 -3.47 8.49
N LYS A 353 5.37 -2.40 9.29
CA LYS A 353 4.48 -1.23 9.10
C LYS A 353 4.93 -0.37 7.93
N ILE A 354 6.24 -0.32 7.65
CA ILE A 354 6.83 0.32 6.48
C ILE A 354 7.69 -0.67 5.70
N THR A 355 7.79 -0.50 4.39
CA THR A 355 8.68 -1.32 3.55
C THR A 355 10.12 -0.85 3.61
N LYS A 356 11.06 -1.67 3.11
CA LYS A 356 12.47 -1.30 2.97
C LYS A 356 12.67 -0.03 2.14
N GLU A 357 11.93 0.11 1.04
CA GLU A 357 11.99 1.28 0.17
C GLU A 357 11.49 2.53 0.90
N GLN A 358 10.39 2.40 1.64
CA GLN A 358 9.83 3.48 2.45
C GLN A 358 10.77 3.88 3.59
N LEU A 359 11.45 2.91 4.22
CA LEU A 359 12.47 3.19 5.23
C LEU A 359 13.66 3.94 4.61
N LEU A 360 14.21 3.46 3.49
CA LEU A 360 15.33 4.12 2.82
C LEU A 360 14.98 5.55 2.35
N ASP A 361 13.77 5.75 1.84
CA ASP A 361 13.25 7.07 1.46
C ASP A 361 13.03 7.98 2.69
N ALA A 362 12.51 7.43 3.79
CA ALA A 362 12.33 8.16 5.04
C ALA A 362 13.67 8.57 5.66
N LEU A 363 14.66 7.67 5.69
CA LEU A 363 16.04 7.97 6.07
C LEU A 363 16.63 9.04 5.15
N ALA A 364 16.29 9.00 3.86
CA ALA A 364 16.80 9.97 2.92
C ALA A 364 16.24 11.37 3.10
N LYS A 365 14.93 11.48 3.29
CA LYS A 365 14.25 12.75 3.61
C LYS A 365 14.69 13.29 4.96
N ALA A 366 14.89 12.42 5.95
CA ALA A 366 15.36 12.83 7.26
C ALA A 366 16.77 13.44 7.14
N GLU A 367 17.68 12.82 6.38
CA GLU A 367 19.02 13.37 6.14
C GLU A 367 18.98 14.68 5.33
N GLU A 368 18.13 14.77 4.31
CA GLU A 368 17.98 15.97 3.48
C GLU A 368 17.43 17.16 4.29
N ALA A 369 16.45 16.91 5.17
CA ALA A 369 15.92 17.93 6.08
C ALA A 369 17.01 18.49 6.99
N LEU A 370 17.99 17.68 7.37
CA LEU A 370 19.07 18.05 8.27
C LEU A 370 20.29 18.64 7.52
N LYS A 371 20.45 18.31 6.23
CA LYS A 371 21.45 18.90 5.32
C LYS A 371 21.06 20.28 4.79
N LYS A 372 19.78 20.64 4.83
CA LYS A 372 19.28 21.93 4.31
C LYS A 372 19.92 23.14 4.99
N ASP A 373 20.41 22.96 6.22
CA ASP A 373 21.07 23.99 7.03
C ASP A 373 22.61 23.84 7.06
N ALA A 374 23.19 22.98 6.21
CA ALA A 374 24.63 22.74 6.19
C ALA A 374 25.38 23.85 5.43
N GLU A 375 26.14 24.68 6.15
CA GLU A 375 26.89 25.78 5.54
C GLU A 375 28.11 25.28 4.73
N PRO A 376 28.50 25.94 3.63
CA PRO A 376 29.52 25.40 2.72
C PRO A 376 31.00 25.70 3.07
N ASN A 377 31.34 26.67 3.92
CA ASN A 377 32.71 27.26 3.94
C ASN A 377 33.43 27.36 5.30
N GLU A 378 33.50 26.25 6.03
CA GLU A 378 34.19 26.16 7.34
C GLU A 378 35.68 26.52 7.29
N ALA A 379 36.40 26.04 6.28
CA ALA A 379 37.86 26.19 6.20
C ALA A 379 38.31 27.65 6.01
N GLU A 380 37.48 28.49 5.36
CA GLU A 380 37.76 29.91 5.18
C GLU A 380 37.58 30.68 6.50
N VAL A 381 36.53 30.36 7.26
CA VAL A 381 36.26 30.96 8.59
C VAL A 381 37.33 30.55 9.60
N GLN A 382 37.68 29.25 9.65
CA GLN A 382 38.78 28.77 10.49
C GLN A 382 40.10 29.47 10.17
N LYS A 383 40.40 29.67 8.88
CA LYS A 383 41.61 30.36 8.45
C LYS A 383 41.61 31.82 8.87
N ALA A 384 40.50 32.54 8.71
CA ALA A 384 40.37 33.93 9.15
C ALA A 384 40.56 34.06 10.67
N MET A 385 39.91 33.19 11.44
CA MET A 385 40.05 33.13 12.91
C MET A 385 41.48 32.78 13.34
N ALA A 386 42.12 31.82 12.68
CA ALA A 386 43.50 31.44 12.98
C ALA A 386 44.51 32.56 12.64
N GLU A 387 44.27 33.31 11.58
CA GLU A 387 45.08 34.48 11.22
C GLU A 387 44.90 35.63 12.22
N MET A 388 43.66 35.89 12.67
CA MET A 388 43.38 36.80 13.78
C MET A 388 44.12 36.35 15.05
N GLY A 389 44.04 35.06 15.38
CA GLY A 389 44.73 34.49 16.52
C GLY A 389 46.24 34.67 16.46
N LYS A 390 46.84 34.49 15.28
CA LYS A 390 48.27 34.68 15.05
C LYS A 390 48.73 36.12 15.29
N GLU A 391 47.92 37.11 14.95
CA GLU A 391 48.26 38.52 15.19
C GLU A 391 48.08 38.89 16.67
N LEU A 392 46.97 38.46 17.29
CA LEU A 392 46.69 38.66 18.72
C LEU A 392 47.72 37.95 19.61
N ALA A 393 48.26 36.81 19.20
CA ALA A 393 49.26 36.06 19.97
C ALA A 393 50.60 36.79 20.13
N LYS A 394 50.85 37.86 19.35
CA LYS A 394 52.12 38.61 19.38
C LYS A 394 52.26 39.52 20.60
N GLU A 395 51.17 39.92 21.24
CA GLU A 395 51.22 40.72 22.47
C GLU A 395 50.92 39.88 23.71
N PRO A 396 51.58 40.15 24.85
CA PRO A 396 51.33 39.45 26.10
C PRO A 396 49.87 39.53 26.57
N VAL A 397 49.21 40.68 26.36
CA VAL A 397 47.84 40.94 26.85
C VAL A 397 46.80 40.11 26.10
N THR A 398 47.01 39.85 24.81
CA THR A 398 46.09 39.09 23.94
C THR A 398 46.60 37.69 23.62
N LYS A 399 47.68 37.25 24.28
CA LYS A 399 48.39 36.01 23.93
C LYS A 399 47.49 34.78 24.04
N GLU A 400 46.79 34.63 25.16
CA GLU A 400 45.95 33.45 25.43
C GLU A 400 44.75 33.39 24.48
N LEU A 401 44.13 34.54 24.21
CA LEU A 401 43.09 34.69 23.19
C LEU A 401 43.61 34.32 21.80
N GLY A 402 44.80 34.83 21.44
CA GLY A 402 45.44 34.55 20.16
C GLY A 402 45.76 33.07 19.95
N GLU A 403 46.30 32.40 20.97
CA GLU A 403 46.56 30.97 20.94
C GLU A 403 45.28 30.12 20.83
N ALA A 404 44.21 30.52 21.52
CA ALA A 404 42.91 29.83 21.45
C ALA A 404 42.31 29.92 20.04
N LEU A 405 42.29 31.12 19.45
CA LEU A 405 41.84 31.35 18.08
C LEU A 405 42.72 30.61 17.04
N GLN A 406 44.04 30.58 17.24
CA GLN A 406 44.97 29.86 16.36
C GLN A 406 44.77 28.34 16.40
N LYS A 407 44.41 27.79 17.57
CA LYS A 407 44.14 26.35 17.76
C LYS A 407 42.70 25.96 17.39
N ASN A 408 41.89 26.92 16.93
CA ASN A 408 40.45 26.74 16.70
C ASN A 408 39.71 26.26 17.96
N ASP A 409 40.17 26.68 19.14
CA ASP A 409 39.51 26.47 20.42
C ASP A 409 38.63 27.69 20.71
N LEU A 410 37.49 27.74 20.03
CA LEU A 410 36.61 28.92 20.05
C LEU A 410 35.89 29.09 21.39
N GLN A 411 35.66 27.99 22.12
CA GLN A 411 35.14 28.04 23.48
C GLN A 411 36.14 28.73 24.42
N LYS A 412 37.42 28.35 24.37
CA LYS A 412 38.46 29.05 25.12
C LYS A 412 38.65 30.49 24.64
N ALA A 413 38.55 30.74 23.33
CA ALA A 413 38.65 32.11 22.81
C ALA A 413 37.53 33.02 23.33
N LYS A 414 36.30 32.51 23.42
CA LYS A 414 35.17 33.20 24.05
C LYS A 414 35.48 33.53 25.52
N GLU A 415 35.95 32.56 26.28
CA GLU A 415 36.31 32.76 27.70
C GLU A 415 37.40 33.83 27.86
N GLU A 416 38.45 33.81 27.03
CA GLU A 416 39.52 34.81 27.07
C GLU A 416 39.04 36.21 26.62
N MET A 417 38.11 36.31 25.67
CA MET A 417 37.46 37.60 25.35
C MET A 417 36.62 38.15 26.50
N GLU A 418 35.85 37.29 27.20
CA GLU A 418 35.06 37.69 28.37
C GLU A 418 35.97 38.16 29.52
N LYS A 419 37.09 37.47 29.77
CA LYS A 419 38.11 37.89 30.75
C LYS A 419 38.70 39.24 30.40
N LEU A 420 39.10 39.46 29.14
CA LEU A 420 39.60 40.76 28.70
C LEU A 420 38.55 41.86 28.86
N ALA A 421 37.29 41.57 28.55
CA ALA A 421 36.19 42.51 28.75
C ALA A 421 35.98 42.86 30.23
N ASP A 422 36.06 41.89 31.13
CA ASP A 422 35.88 42.13 32.56
C ASP A 422 37.08 42.88 33.17
N LYS A 423 38.30 42.65 32.66
CA LYS A 423 39.49 43.45 33.04
C LYS A 423 39.44 44.91 32.56
N LEU A 424 38.60 45.21 31.55
CA LEU A 424 38.37 46.56 31.04
C LEU A 424 37.33 47.35 31.86
N ASP A 425 36.45 46.69 32.62
CA ASP A 425 35.47 47.35 33.50
C ASP A 425 35.64 46.85 34.96
N PRO A 426 36.45 47.54 35.78
CA PRO A 426 36.70 47.15 37.17
C PRO A 426 35.44 47.10 38.04
N LYS A 427 34.42 47.90 37.72
CA LYS A 427 33.14 47.92 38.47
C LYS A 427 32.29 46.70 38.13
N GLU A 428 32.24 46.29 36.87
CA GLU A 428 31.60 45.02 36.46
C GLU A 428 32.31 43.81 37.05
N LEU A 429 33.65 43.77 37.04
CA LEU A 429 34.45 42.70 37.65
C LEU A 429 34.10 42.54 39.15
N GLY A 430 34.02 43.65 39.88
CA GLY A 430 33.63 43.67 41.29
C GLY A 430 32.20 43.15 41.54
N LYS A 431 31.24 43.56 40.70
CA LYS A 431 29.85 43.09 40.79
C LYS A 431 29.72 41.59 40.50
N LYS A 432 30.40 41.09 39.47
CA LYS A 432 30.41 39.65 39.13
C LYS A 432 31.01 38.80 40.24
N LEU A 433 32.07 39.27 40.89
CA LEU A 433 32.67 38.61 42.06
C LEU A 433 31.68 38.54 43.24
N GLU A 434 30.87 39.57 43.45
CA GLU A 434 29.83 39.60 44.47
C GLU A 434 28.65 38.67 44.13
N GLU A 435 28.24 38.66 42.85
CA GLU A 435 27.17 37.80 42.35
C GLU A 435 27.54 36.31 42.42
N LEU A 436 28.77 35.93 42.05
CA LEU A 436 29.26 34.56 42.18
C LEU A 436 29.35 34.10 43.64
N LYS A 437 29.78 34.97 44.56
CA LYS A 437 29.76 34.67 46.01
C LYS A 437 28.34 34.39 46.48
N LYS A 438 27.38 35.20 46.05
CA LYS A 438 25.96 35.02 46.40
C LYS A 438 25.34 33.77 45.79
N GLN A 439 25.74 33.38 44.57
CA GLN A 439 25.32 32.12 43.95
C GLN A 439 25.88 30.91 44.70
N LEU A 440 27.12 30.98 45.19
CA LEU A 440 27.75 29.93 46.02
C LEU A 440 27.06 29.73 47.37
N GLU A 441 26.42 30.76 47.91
CA GLU A 441 25.66 30.70 49.16
C GLU A 441 24.24 30.09 49.00
N ASN A 442 23.79 29.85 47.77
CA ASN A 442 22.47 29.29 47.52
C ASN A 442 22.43 27.78 47.86
N LYS A 443 21.36 27.35 48.55
CA LYS A 443 21.25 26.00 49.14
C LYS A 443 20.83 24.92 48.13
N ASP A 444 20.29 25.31 46.97
CA ASP A 444 19.73 24.39 45.97
C ASP A 444 20.74 23.87 44.92
N LEU A 445 22.03 24.20 45.07
CA LEU A 445 23.07 23.77 44.13
C LEU A 445 23.60 22.37 44.41
N THR A 446 23.85 21.61 43.34
CA THR A 446 24.54 20.32 43.42
C THR A 446 26.03 20.51 43.76
N GLU A 447 26.66 19.48 44.32
CA GLU A 447 28.09 19.53 44.69
C GLU A 447 29.01 19.80 43.49
N GLN A 448 28.66 19.30 42.29
CA GLN A 448 29.39 19.66 41.05
C GLN A 448 29.24 21.15 40.71
N GLN A 449 28.03 21.70 40.78
CA GLN A 449 27.81 23.12 40.49
C GLN A 449 28.53 24.04 41.48
N LYS A 450 28.61 23.66 42.77
CA LYS A 450 29.38 24.41 43.77
C LYS A 450 30.87 24.39 43.48
N GLN A 451 31.43 23.24 43.09
CA GLN A 451 32.84 23.13 42.70
C GLN A 451 33.17 23.99 41.47
N ASP A 452 32.31 23.97 40.45
CA ASP A 452 32.50 24.77 39.24
C ASP A 452 32.40 26.28 39.51
N LEU A 453 31.43 26.70 40.32
CA LEU A 453 31.30 28.10 40.74
C LEU A 453 32.48 28.57 41.60
N GLN A 454 32.96 27.71 42.51
CA GLN A 454 34.11 28.02 43.37
C GLN A 454 35.38 28.21 42.54
N LYS A 455 35.60 27.32 41.57
CA LYS A 455 36.72 27.41 40.64
C LYS A 455 36.67 28.70 39.82
N LYS A 456 35.50 29.05 39.27
CA LYS A 456 35.30 30.32 38.54
C LYS A 456 35.52 31.55 39.41
N LEU A 457 35.06 31.51 40.66
CA LEU A 457 35.24 32.59 41.61
C LEU A 457 36.72 32.81 41.94
N ASP A 458 37.48 31.74 42.16
CA ASP A 458 38.91 31.82 42.46
C ASP A 458 39.74 32.21 41.23
N GLU A 459 39.34 31.78 40.03
CA GLU A 459 39.91 32.27 38.76
C GLU A 459 39.67 33.77 38.58
N MET A 460 38.44 34.27 38.76
CA MET A 460 38.13 35.70 38.61
C MET A 460 38.75 36.58 39.70
N LYS A 461 38.91 36.10 40.94
CA LYS A 461 39.59 36.86 42.02
C LYS A 461 41.06 37.14 41.71
N ASN A 462 41.69 36.26 40.93
CA ASN A 462 43.08 36.39 40.54
C ASN A 462 43.26 37.37 39.35
N GLU A 463 42.18 37.80 38.70
CA GLU A 463 42.24 38.73 37.59
C GLU A 463 42.33 40.18 38.09
N LYS A 464 43.34 40.91 37.58
CA LYS A 464 43.56 42.33 37.89
C LYS A 464 43.07 43.21 36.72
N PRO A 465 42.53 44.41 37.00
CA PRO A 465 42.16 45.35 35.96
C PRO A 465 43.39 45.73 35.12
N LEU A 466 43.18 45.94 33.82
CA LEU A 466 44.24 46.27 32.87
C LEU A 466 44.87 47.64 33.21
N THR A 467 46.20 47.72 33.16
CA THR A 467 46.91 49.00 33.27
C THR A 467 46.75 49.82 31.99
N GLU A 468 46.92 51.14 32.07
CA GLU A 468 46.83 52.05 30.92
C GLU A 468 47.73 51.64 29.74
N LYS A 469 48.92 51.11 30.02
CA LYS A 469 49.84 50.61 28.98
C LYS A 469 49.34 49.32 28.32
N GLU A 470 48.65 48.48 29.08
CA GLU A 470 48.07 47.24 28.55
C GLU A 470 46.81 47.52 27.73
N LYS A 471 46.00 48.52 28.12
CA LYS A 471 44.86 49.00 27.33
C LYS A 471 45.30 49.58 25.99
N GLU A 472 46.35 50.40 25.96
CA GLU A 472 46.90 50.98 24.73
C GLU A 472 47.47 49.90 23.79
N LYS A 473 48.14 48.88 24.34
CA LYS A 473 48.60 47.73 23.55
C LYS A 473 47.45 46.87 23.02
N LEU A 474 46.41 46.68 23.84
CA LEU A 474 45.20 45.98 23.43
C LEU A 474 44.53 46.72 22.27
N GLN A 475 44.32 48.03 22.39
CA GLN A 475 43.79 48.90 21.34
C GLN A 475 44.56 48.73 20.02
N GLN A 476 45.87 48.94 20.04
CA GLN A 476 46.73 48.85 18.84
C GLN A 476 46.64 47.47 18.16
N LYS A 477 46.48 46.40 18.94
CA LYS A 477 46.35 45.05 18.38
C LYS A 477 44.99 44.79 17.78
N LEU A 478 43.93 45.22 18.45
CA LEU A 478 42.56 45.09 17.93
C LEU A 478 42.41 45.88 16.62
N GLU A 479 42.99 47.07 16.54
CA GLU A 479 43.04 47.90 15.34
C GLU A 479 43.86 47.26 14.21
N GLN A 480 45.07 46.75 14.51
CA GLN A 480 45.88 46.03 13.50
C GLN A 480 45.16 44.79 12.94
N VAL A 481 44.42 44.09 13.79
CA VAL A 481 43.61 42.93 13.39
C VAL A 481 42.44 43.35 12.51
N SER A 482 41.70 44.39 12.91
CA SER A 482 40.54 44.86 12.15
C SER A 482 40.94 45.37 10.76
N GLU A 483 42.03 46.14 10.66
CA GLU A 483 42.59 46.63 9.39
C GLU A 483 43.07 45.49 8.47
N GLN A 484 43.81 44.52 9.02
CA GLN A 484 44.28 43.38 8.22
C GLN A 484 43.12 42.55 7.66
N MET A 485 42.07 42.36 8.46
CA MET A 485 40.86 41.64 8.05
C MET A 485 40.09 42.42 6.98
N GLU A 486 39.87 43.71 7.19
CA GLU A 486 39.15 44.56 6.23
C GLU A 486 39.86 44.61 4.88
N LYS A 487 41.20 44.71 4.88
CA LYS A 487 42.01 44.66 3.67
C LYS A 487 41.89 43.31 2.95
N LYS A 488 41.90 42.19 3.67
CA LYS A 488 41.74 40.86 3.08
C LYS A 488 40.35 40.65 2.49
N ASP A 489 39.31 41.10 3.16
CA ASP A 489 37.94 41.02 2.66
C ASP A 489 37.78 41.86 1.38
N LYS A 490 38.35 43.07 1.33
CA LYS A 490 38.42 43.90 0.12
C LYS A 490 39.18 43.21 -1.00
N ASP A 491 40.34 42.63 -0.73
CA ASP A 491 41.15 41.91 -1.73
C ASP A 491 40.45 40.65 -2.28
N GLN A 492 39.76 39.91 -1.41
CA GLN A 492 38.98 38.74 -1.83
C GLN A 492 37.80 39.14 -2.72
N LYS A 493 37.05 40.17 -2.32
CA LYS A 493 35.92 40.69 -3.09
C LYS A 493 36.37 41.22 -4.46
N ALA A 494 37.48 41.97 -4.51
CA ALA A 494 38.05 42.46 -5.77
C ALA A 494 38.49 41.31 -6.70
N LYS A 495 39.10 40.24 -6.17
CA LYS A 495 39.46 39.05 -6.97
C LYS A 495 38.24 38.32 -7.53
N GLN A 496 37.15 38.23 -6.76
CA GLN A 496 35.89 37.64 -7.22
C GLN A 496 35.23 38.49 -8.31
N GLU A 497 35.13 39.81 -8.10
CA GLU A 497 34.59 40.74 -9.10
C GLU A 497 35.40 40.68 -10.41
N GLN A 498 36.73 40.59 -10.33
CA GLN A 498 37.57 40.37 -11.52
C GLN A 498 37.27 39.05 -12.23
N MET A 499 36.96 37.98 -11.49
CA MET A 499 36.63 36.68 -12.06
C MET A 499 35.26 36.70 -12.74
N GLN A 500 34.26 37.34 -12.12
CA GLN A 500 32.95 37.60 -12.72
C GLN A 500 33.08 38.40 -14.00
N GLN A 501 33.82 39.50 -13.98
CA GLN A 501 34.05 40.32 -15.18
C GLN A 501 34.75 39.53 -16.30
N LYS A 502 35.69 38.64 -15.96
CA LYS A 502 36.32 37.75 -16.96
C LYS A 502 35.29 36.82 -17.60
N LEU A 503 34.45 36.18 -16.80
CA LEU A 503 33.39 35.29 -17.30
C LEU A 503 32.34 36.04 -18.11
N GLU A 504 31.91 37.23 -17.68
CA GLU A 504 30.99 38.09 -18.44
C GLU A 504 31.57 38.50 -19.79
N ASN A 505 32.84 38.91 -19.82
CA ASN A 505 33.54 39.25 -21.06
C ASN A 505 33.68 38.04 -22.00
N GLU A 506 33.95 36.84 -21.46
CA GLU A 506 33.96 35.58 -22.22
C GLU A 506 32.58 35.24 -22.79
N ILE A 507 31.51 35.37 -21.99
CA ILE A 507 30.12 35.17 -22.43
C ILE A 507 29.80 36.13 -23.57
N LYS A 508 30.15 37.41 -23.44
CA LYS A 508 29.92 38.43 -24.48
C LYS A 508 30.67 38.12 -25.78
N ARG A 509 31.91 37.61 -25.68
CA ARG A 509 32.70 37.16 -26.84
C ARG A 509 32.11 35.92 -27.49
N LEU A 510 31.69 34.92 -26.72
CA LEU A 510 31.08 33.70 -27.22
C LEU A 510 29.72 33.97 -27.86
N GLN A 511 28.97 34.93 -27.34
CA GLN A 511 27.71 35.36 -27.92
C GLN A 511 27.92 36.01 -29.29
N LYS A 512 28.90 36.92 -29.40
CA LYS A 512 29.31 37.48 -30.69
C LYS A 512 29.78 36.42 -31.68
N LYS A 513 30.56 35.42 -31.24
CA LYS A 513 30.98 34.28 -32.08
C LYS A 513 29.80 33.41 -32.54
N LYS A 514 28.78 33.23 -31.70
CA LYS A 514 27.54 32.53 -32.08
C LYS A 514 26.81 33.29 -33.19
N ASP A 515 26.73 34.62 -33.08
CA ASP A 515 26.03 35.47 -34.05
C ASP A 515 26.80 35.60 -35.39
N GLU A 516 28.13 35.52 -35.38
CA GLU A 516 29.01 35.62 -36.56
C GLU A 516 29.28 34.26 -37.25
N ALA A 517 28.87 33.15 -36.64
CA ALA A 517 29.16 31.81 -37.15
C ALA A 517 28.37 31.51 -38.43
N LYS A 518 29.10 31.10 -39.49
CA LYS A 518 28.57 30.86 -40.84
C LYS A 518 28.07 29.42 -41.03
N THR A 519 28.45 28.53 -40.12
CA THR A 519 28.07 27.11 -40.17
C THR A 519 27.31 26.70 -38.91
N GLU A 520 26.35 25.79 -39.07
CA GLU A 520 25.52 25.29 -37.97
C GLU A 520 26.37 24.59 -36.88
N LYS A 521 27.47 23.94 -37.28
CA LYS A 521 28.41 23.29 -36.36
C LYS A 521 29.15 24.31 -35.46
N GLU A 522 29.60 25.43 -36.02
CA GLU A 522 30.27 26.50 -35.26
C GLU A 522 29.28 27.21 -34.32
N GLN A 523 28.04 27.43 -34.76
CA GLN A 523 26.97 27.97 -33.90
C GLN A 523 26.69 27.06 -32.70
N LEU A 524 26.58 25.76 -32.93
CA LEU A 524 26.26 24.78 -31.89
C LEU A 524 27.43 24.60 -30.90
N GLU A 525 28.67 24.72 -31.35
CA GLU A 525 29.85 24.72 -30.48
C GLU A 525 29.94 25.99 -29.63
N ALA A 526 29.75 27.16 -30.23
CA ALA A 526 29.71 28.45 -29.53
C ALA A 526 28.58 28.49 -28.49
N GLU A 527 27.42 27.92 -28.82
CA GLU A 527 26.28 27.81 -27.91
C GLU A 527 26.56 26.89 -26.71
N ARG A 528 27.21 25.74 -26.92
CA ARG A 528 27.64 24.87 -25.81
C ARG A 528 28.66 25.54 -24.90
N GLN A 529 29.62 26.27 -25.47
CA GLN A 529 30.61 27.01 -24.68
C GLN A 529 29.95 28.17 -23.91
N LEU A 530 29.02 28.88 -24.54
CA LEU A 530 28.26 29.96 -23.92
C LEU A 530 27.40 29.45 -22.77
N ALA A 531 26.72 28.31 -22.94
CA ALA A 531 25.97 27.66 -21.87
C ALA A 531 26.88 27.30 -20.69
N LYS A 532 28.01 26.64 -20.94
CA LYS A 532 29.00 26.31 -19.89
C LYS A 532 29.49 27.54 -19.13
N LYS A 533 29.79 28.65 -19.83
CA LYS A 533 30.28 29.88 -19.22
C LYS A 533 29.21 30.64 -18.45
N LYS A 534 27.95 30.61 -18.91
CA LYS A 534 26.81 31.10 -18.15
C LYS A 534 26.57 30.29 -16.88
N ASP A 535 26.67 28.96 -16.96
CA ASP A 535 26.56 28.08 -15.79
C ASP A 535 27.71 28.33 -14.80
N GLU A 536 28.93 28.55 -15.29
CA GLU A 536 30.11 28.88 -14.46
C GLU A 536 29.93 30.24 -13.75
N LEU A 537 29.44 31.27 -14.44
CA LEU A 537 29.11 32.57 -13.84
C LEU A 537 27.97 32.45 -12.82
N GLN A 538 26.92 31.71 -13.16
CA GLN A 538 25.79 31.49 -12.25
C GLN A 538 26.21 30.72 -10.99
N LYS A 539 27.07 29.71 -11.12
CA LYS A 539 27.67 29.02 -9.97
C LYS A 539 28.54 29.95 -9.16
N LEU A 540 29.41 30.74 -9.79
CA LEU A 540 30.27 31.69 -9.08
C LEU A 540 29.44 32.71 -8.27
N ASN A 541 28.35 33.23 -8.85
CA ASN A 541 27.45 34.16 -8.16
C ASN A 541 26.70 33.47 -7.02
N LYS A 542 26.17 32.27 -7.27
CA LYS A 542 25.47 31.50 -6.24
C LYS A 542 26.39 31.12 -5.09
N ASP A 543 27.59 30.63 -5.39
CA ASP A 543 28.60 30.31 -4.39
C ASP A 543 28.92 31.56 -3.57
N GLN A 544 29.05 32.74 -4.21
CA GLN A 544 29.27 34.01 -3.52
C GLN A 544 28.10 34.41 -2.61
N ASP A 545 26.86 34.35 -3.10
CA ASP A 545 25.67 34.64 -2.30
C ASP A 545 25.57 33.68 -1.11
N ASP A 546 25.79 32.39 -1.33
CA ASP A 546 25.84 31.36 -0.28
C ASP A 546 27.01 31.61 0.70
N LYS A 547 28.16 32.16 0.24
CA LYS A 547 29.27 32.57 1.12
C LYS A 547 28.91 33.78 1.97
N ASP A 548 28.28 34.79 1.40
CA ASP A 548 27.97 36.04 2.09
C ASP A 548 26.75 35.92 3.03
N GLN A 549 25.85 34.98 2.74
CA GLN A 549 24.69 34.69 3.56
C GLN A 549 24.95 33.65 4.67
N SER A 550 26.12 33.00 4.70
CA SER A 550 26.41 32.04 5.77
C SER A 550 26.43 32.71 7.14
N ALA A 551 25.76 32.10 8.12
CA ALA A 551 25.67 32.57 9.49
C ALA A 551 27.06 32.70 10.12
N GLN A 552 27.97 31.75 9.84
CA GLN A 552 29.36 31.82 10.30
C GLN A 552 30.08 33.08 9.78
N ARG A 553 29.88 33.46 8.51
CA ARG A 553 30.54 34.64 7.93
C ARG A 553 29.88 35.95 8.39
N GLN A 554 28.57 35.95 8.62
CA GLN A 554 27.88 37.08 9.24
C GLN A 554 28.31 37.29 10.69
N ALA A 555 28.44 36.21 11.47
CA ALA A 555 28.96 36.25 12.83
C ALA A 555 30.41 36.74 12.84
N LEU A 556 31.25 36.29 11.90
CA LEU A 556 32.62 36.81 11.74
C LEU A 556 32.66 38.31 11.41
N LYS A 557 31.78 38.80 10.54
CA LYS A 557 31.64 40.23 10.23
C LYS A 557 31.20 41.05 11.44
N ARG A 558 30.26 40.52 12.26
CA ARG A 558 29.84 41.17 13.52
C ARG A 558 30.96 41.16 14.54
N LEU A 559 31.64 40.03 14.71
CA LEU A 559 32.83 39.89 15.55
C LEU A 559 33.88 40.94 15.19
N GLN A 560 34.21 41.08 13.90
CA GLN A 560 35.16 42.09 13.42
C GLN A 560 34.71 43.51 13.78
N LYS A 561 33.43 43.83 13.57
CA LYS A 561 32.86 45.14 13.89
C LYS A 561 32.88 45.43 15.39
N ASP A 562 32.62 44.44 16.23
CA ASP A 562 32.62 44.59 17.67
C ASP A 562 34.06 44.74 18.21
N ILE A 563 35.02 44.02 17.64
CA ILE A 563 36.46 44.21 17.89
C ILE A 563 36.93 45.61 17.47
N GLU A 564 36.52 46.07 16.29
CA GLU A 564 36.86 47.40 15.77
C GLU A 564 36.32 48.50 16.70
N LYS A 565 35.03 48.45 17.04
CA LYS A 565 34.45 49.42 17.99
C LYS A 565 35.06 49.30 19.38
N ALA A 566 35.53 48.12 19.80
CA ALA A 566 36.25 47.99 21.07
C ALA A 566 37.59 48.73 21.00
N ALA A 567 38.31 48.63 19.89
CA ALA A 567 39.53 49.40 19.65
C ALA A 567 39.25 50.92 19.63
N GLU A 568 38.23 51.38 18.90
CA GLU A 568 37.83 52.79 18.85
C GLU A 568 37.50 53.37 20.23
N ASN A 569 36.78 52.60 21.06
CA ASN A 569 36.44 53.03 22.41
C ASN A 569 37.66 53.03 23.35
N LEU A 570 38.70 52.24 23.07
CA LEU A 570 39.95 52.28 23.84
C LEU A 570 40.90 53.39 23.37
N GLU A 571 40.62 54.03 22.23
CA GLU A 571 41.40 55.14 21.72
C GLU A 571 41.23 56.38 22.61
N LYS A 572 42.37 56.96 23.02
CA LYS A 572 42.39 58.16 23.85
C LYS A 572 41.89 59.37 23.06
N PRO A 573 40.93 60.16 23.59
CA PRO A 573 40.52 61.38 22.92
C PRO A 573 41.66 62.41 22.88
N GLN A 574 41.64 63.25 21.84
CA GLN A 574 42.44 64.47 21.78
C GLN A 574 42.09 65.33 23.01
N LYS A 575 43.09 65.67 23.85
CA LYS A 575 42.88 66.42 25.09
C LYS A 575 42.17 67.74 24.80
N ASP A 576 40.93 67.87 25.25
CA ASP A 576 40.21 69.15 25.26
C ASP A 576 40.67 69.98 26.46
N PRO A 577 41.37 71.11 26.24
CA PRO A 577 41.89 71.93 27.33
C PRO A 577 40.78 72.59 28.20
N ASN A 578 39.51 72.54 27.79
CA ASN A 578 38.38 73.09 28.55
C ASN A 578 37.67 72.09 29.48
N LYS A 579 37.96 70.79 29.42
CA LYS A 579 37.35 69.79 30.32
C LYS A 579 38.14 69.62 31.61
N SER A 580 37.44 69.51 32.74
CA SER A 580 38.06 69.21 34.02
C SER A 580 38.61 67.77 34.05
N LYS A 581 39.59 67.52 34.93
CA LYS A 581 40.19 66.19 35.09
C LYS A 581 39.15 65.12 35.44
N ASP A 582 38.18 65.47 36.30
CA ASP A 582 37.09 64.57 36.69
C ASP A 582 36.13 64.24 35.53
N GLU A 583 35.91 65.18 34.60
CA GLU A 583 35.11 64.94 33.40
C GLU A 583 35.86 64.05 32.39
N GLN A 584 37.18 64.24 32.27
CA GLN A 584 38.02 63.38 31.42
C GLN A 584 38.09 61.95 31.97
N ASP A 585 38.25 61.78 33.28
CA ASP A 585 38.30 60.46 33.92
C ASP A 585 36.95 59.72 33.79
N LYS A 586 35.82 60.43 33.90
CA LYS A 586 34.48 59.84 33.68
C LYS A 586 34.22 59.46 32.21
N GLU A 587 34.63 60.30 31.27
CA GLU A 587 34.50 59.99 29.84
C GLU A 587 35.36 58.78 29.45
N GLN A 588 36.58 58.70 29.98
CA GLN A 588 37.44 57.54 29.81
C GLN A 588 36.82 56.28 30.43
N GLU A 589 36.25 56.37 31.62
CA GLU A 589 35.55 55.25 32.27
C GLU A 589 34.32 54.76 31.46
N GLU A 590 33.52 55.68 30.90
CA GLU A 590 32.39 55.31 30.05
C GLU A 590 32.81 54.63 28.75
N ARG A 591 33.90 55.09 28.14
CA ARG A 591 34.48 54.48 26.93
C ARG A 591 35.05 53.09 27.22
N GLU A 592 35.76 52.91 28.33
CA GLU A 592 36.27 51.60 28.77
C GLU A 592 35.11 50.61 29.00
N LYS A 593 34.00 51.09 29.55
CA LYS A 593 32.77 50.32 29.70
C LYS A 593 32.12 49.97 28.34
N GLN A 594 32.15 50.87 27.37
CA GLN A 594 31.69 50.58 26.01
C GLN A 594 32.60 49.57 25.32
N ALA A 595 33.93 49.70 25.45
CA ALA A 595 34.89 48.72 24.97
C ALA A 595 34.68 47.34 25.61
N SER A 596 34.45 47.28 26.92
CA SER A 596 34.09 46.05 27.63
C SER A 596 32.81 45.41 27.06
N ARG A 597 31.76 46.19 26.81
CA ARG A 597 30.52 45.69 26.20
C ARG A 597 30.75 45.12 24.81
N ASN A 598 31.50 45.83 23.97
CA ASN A 598 31.79 45.38 22.62
C ASN A 598 32.68 44.12 22.63
N MET A 599 33.61 44.00 23.58
CA MET A 599 34.37 42.76 23.78
C MET A 599 33.49 41.59 24.26
N LYS A 600 32.46 41.83 25.08
CA LYS A 600 31.46 40.82 25.44
C LYS A 600 30.61 40.40 24.24
N ASP A 601 30.24 41.34 23.38
CA ASP A 601 29.50 41.03 22.15
C ASP A 601 30.38 40.26 21.15
N ALA A 602 31.66 40.62 21.01
CA ALA A 602 32.66 39.83 20.29
C ALA A 602 32.77 38.39 20.86
N ALA A 603 32.78 38.22 22.18
CA ALA A 603 32.78 36.90 22.80
C ALA A 603 31.52 36.09 22.47
N ARG A 604 30.34 36.74 22.45
CA ARG A 604 29.08 36.12 22.06
C ARG A 604 29.07 35.68 20.60
N GLU A 605 29.54 36.53 19.68
CA GLU A 605 29.63 36.17 18.26
C GLU A 605 30.64 35.02 18.05
N THR A 606 31.75 35.00 18.78
CA THR A 606 32.69 33.87 18.79
C THR A 606 32.03 32.58 19.25
N GLY A 607 31.20 32.66 20.30
CA GLY A 607 30.39 31.53 20.78
C GLY A 607 29.35 31.05 19.76
N ARG A 608 28.79 31.93 18.94
CA ARG A 608 27.88 31.55 17.85
C ARG A 608 28.63 30.83 16.73
N VAL A 609 29.79 31.35 16.31
CA VAL A 609 30.64 30.68 15.31
C VAL A 609 31.02 29.28 15.77
N ASP A 610 31.35 29.12 17.05
CA ASP A 610 31.66 27.82 17.66
C ASP A 610 30.45 26.87 17.68
N GLN A 611 29.27 27.37 18.05
CA GLN A 611 28.05 26.58 18.02
C GLN A 611 27.71 26.12 16.60
N ASP A 612 27.80 27.02 15.62
CA ASP A 612 27.52 26.71 14.22
C ASP A 612 28.56 25.72 13.65
N GLN A 613 29.83 25.88 14.03
CA GLN A 613 30.89 24.94 13.66
C GLN A 613 30.66 23.55 14.27
N ARG A 614 30.27 23.47 15.55
CA ARG A 614 29.95 22.21 16.22
C ARG A 614 28.77 21.53 15.54
N LYS A 615 27.67 22.26 15.29
CA LYS A 615 26.51 21.78 14.53
C LYS A 615 26.91 21.21 13.18
N GLN A 616 27.71 21.93 12.41
CA GLN A 616 28.15 21.50 11.08
C GLN A 616 29.09 20.27 11.14
N SER A 617 30.02 20.23 12.09
CA SER A 617 30.92 19.08 12.27
C SER A 617 30.14 17.81 12.63
N ALA A 618 29.10 17.97 13.45
CA ALA A 618 28.20 16.90 13.84
C ALA A 618 27.31 16.48 12.65
N GLN A 619 26.82 17.42 11.84
CA GLN A 619 26.14 17.13 10.57
C GLN A 619 27.01 16.36 9.57
N LYS A 620 28.30 16.70 9.43
CA LYS A 620 29.24 15.98 8.54
C LYS A 620 29.46 14.55 9.02
N LYS A 621 29.75 14.35 10.31
CA LYS A 621 29.88 13.00 10.91
C LYS A 621 28.61 12.20 10.72
N MET A 622 27.47 12.82 10.98
CA MET A 622 26.15 12.22 10.75
C MET A 622 25.97 11.82 9.29
N SER A 623 26.33 12.65 8.31
CA SER A 623 26.17 12.29 6.88
C SER A 623 26.94 11.01 6.52
N SER A 624 28.16 10.85 7.04
CA SER A 624 28.94 9.62 6.85
C SER A 624 28.30 8.41 7.54
N GLN A 625 27.81 8.59 8.76
CA GLN A 625 27.09 7.55 9.51
C GLN A 625 25.72 7.21 8.89
N MET A 626 25.07 8.15 8.21
CA MET A 626 23.80 7.95 7.50
C MET A 626 23.99 7.21 6.19
N ASP A 627 25.06 7.48 5.46
CA ASP A 627 25.44 6.68 4.29
C ASP A 627 25.70 5.22 4.71
N ASP A 628 26.38 5.03 5.83
CA ASP A 628 26.64 3.74 6.46
C ASP A 628 25.35 3.03 6.92
N LEU A 629 24.43 3.77 7.55
CA LEU A 629 23.12 3.27 7.98
C LEU A 629 22.26 2.87 6.78
N ARG A 630 22.19 3.70 5.73
CA ARG A 630 21.48 3.38 4.48
C ARG A 630 22.08 2.14 3.82
N GLU A 631 23.39 1.99 3.84
CA GLU A 631 24.06 0.82 3.28
C GLU A 631 23.76 -0.45 4.11
N ALA A 632 23.69 -0.35 5.45
CA ALA A 632 23.19 -1.42 6.30
C ALA A 632 21.73 -1.77 5.95
N MET A 633 20.84 -0.80 5.83
CA MET A 633 19.45 -1.04 5.46
C MET A 633 19.30 -1.58 4.03
N ARG A 634 20.20 -1.23 3.10
CA ARG A 634 20.27 -1.82 1.76
C ARG A 634 20.72 -3.28 1.79
N ARG A 635 21.57 -3.67 2.73
CA ARG A 635 22.00 -5.07 2.95
C ARG A 635 20.94 -5.89 3.68
N ALA A 636 20.19 -5.27 4.58
CA ALA A 636 19.11 -5.90 5.34
C ALA A 636 18.11 -6.60 4.39
N LYS A 637 17.78 -7.86 4.70
CA LYS A 637 16.95 -8.68 3.84
C LYS A 637 15.47 -8.33 4.01
N GLN A 638 14.79 -8.13 2.90
CA GLN A 638 13.33 -8.12 2.85
C GLN A 638 12.86 -9.57 2.75
N LYS A 639 11.97 -9.99 3.63
CA LYS A 639 11.52 -11.38 3.74
C LYS A 639 10.64 -11.76 2.53
N GLY A 640 11.27 -12.23 1.46
CA GLY A 640 10.56 -12.69 0.26
C GLY A 640 11.40 -12.88 -1.01
N ASN A 641 12.67 -12.46 -1.02
CA ASN A 641 13.51 -12.58 -2.22
C ASN A 641 14.71 -13.52 -1.96
N LYS A 642 14.63 -14.76 -2.42
CA LYS A 642 15.78 -15.69 -2.49
C LYS A 642 16.45 -15.61 -3.86
N GLY A 643 17.70 -15.17 -3.87
CA GLY A 643 18.73 -15.66 -4.79
C GLY A 643 19.89 -16.23 -3.96
N PRO A 644 20.36 -17.47 -4.19
CA PRO A 644 21.48 -18.07 -3.47
C PRO A 644 22.80 -17.74 -4.15
N GLN A 645 23.23 -16.48 -4.13
CA GLN A 645 24.63 -16.13 -4.41
C GLN A 645 24.89 -14.73 -3.87
N ASP A 646 25.79 -14.61 -2.89
CA ASP A 646 26.33 -13.32 -2.46
C ASP A 646 27.57 -13.02 -3.32
N PRO A 647 27.54 -12.05 -4.26
CA PRO A 647 28.66 -11.79 -5.18
C PRO A 647 29.85 -11.08 -4.50
N PHE A 648 29.76 -10.78 -3.20
CA PHE A 648 30.69 -9.88 -2.54
C PHE A 648 31.32 -10.53 -1.29
N ASN A 649 32.64 -10.66 -1.34
CA ASN A 649 33.49 -11.23 -0.29
C ASN A 649 33.32 -10.52 1.08
N LYS A 650 32.51 -11.10 1.99
CA LYS A 650 32.16 -10.54 3.31
C LYS A 650 33.35 -10.28 4.23
N GLN A 651 34.41 -11.09 4.13
CA GLN A 651 35.55 -11.02 5.05
C GLN A 651 36.49 -9.83 4.80
N GLY A 652 36.72 -9.46 3.54
CA GLY A 652 37.59 -8.33 3.19
C GLY A 652 36.98 -6.98 3.56
N LYS A 653 35.65 -6.85 3.40
CA LYS A 653 34.89 -5.65 3.74
C LYS A 653 34.71 -5.49 5.25
N ASN A 654 34.44 -6.56 5.99
CA ASN A 654 34.35 -6.49 7.47
C ASN A 654 35.68 -6.07 8.12
N LYS A 655 36.83 -6.44 7.54
CA LYS A 655 38.15 -5.99 8.03
C LYS A 655 38.42 -4.51 7.73
N ASP A 656 38.17 -4.06 6.51
CA ASP A 656 38.28 -2.63 6.15
C ASP A 656 37.35 -1.77 7.01
N PHE A 657 36.17 -2.31 7.30
CA PHE A 657 35.16 -1.70 8.14
C PHE A 657 35.56 -1.62 9.62
N GLN A 658 36.11 -2.68 10.23
CA GLN A 658 36.65 -2.63 11.61
C GLN A 658 37.78 -1.60 11.75
N ALA A 659 38.57 -1.39 10.70
CA ALA A 659 39.59 -0.33 10.68
C ALA A 659 38.93 1.07 10.68
N ARG A 660 37.91 1.30 9.84
CA ARG A 660 37.16 2.58 9.79
C ARG A 660 36.41 2.89 11.07
N ALA A 661 35.77 1.90 11.69
CA ALA A 661 35.06 2.05 12.96
C ALA A 661 35.97 2.45 14.13
N ARG A 662 37.28 2.19 14.02
CA ARG A 662 38.31 2.66 14.95
C ARG A 662 38.95 4.00 14.54
N GLY A 663 38.34 4.71 13.59
CA GLY A 663 38.83 6.00 13.09
C GLY A 663 39.99 5.92 12.10
N GLN A 664 40.33 4.74 11.56
CA GLN A 664 41.39 4.60 10.56
C GLN A 664 40.86 4.84 9.14
N LYS A 665 41.72 5.39 8.26
CA LYS A 665 41.40 5.67 6.86
C LYS A 665 41.30 4.34 6.08
N GLY A 666 40.09 3.95 5.68
CA GLY A 666 39.88 2.68 4.96
C GLY A 666 40.22 2.74 3.47
N SER A 667 40.34 1.56 2.86
CA SER A 667 40.66 1.35 1.45
C SER A 667 39.39 1.34 0.57
N GLY A 668 39.34 2.20 -0.44
CA GLY A 668 38.24 2.22 -1.42
C GLY A 668 38.20 0.99 -2.34
N GLN A 669 39.29 0.22 -2.41
CA GLN A 669 39.37 -1.02 -3.19
C GLN A 669 38.49 -2.14 -2.62
N ALA A 670 38.33 -2.23 -1.29
CA ALA A 670 37.54 -3.29 -0.64
C ALA A 670 36.06 -3.29 -1.05
N TRP A 671 35.57 -2.15 -1.55
CA TRP A 671 34.17 -1.91 -1.89
C TRP A 671 33.87 -2.01 -3.39
N LYS A 672 34.88 -2.23 -4.25
CA LYS A 672 34.67 -2.44 -5.68
C LYS A 672 34.17 -3.88 -5.96
N PRO A 673 33.21 -4.06 -6.90
CA PRO A 673 32.87 -5.40 -7.40
C PRO A 673 34.12 -6.05 -8.02
N GLY A 674 34.45 -7.25 -7.56
CA GLY A 674 35.67 -7.94 -7.98
C GLY A 674 35.61 -8.41 -9.43
N GLN A 675 36.45 -7.81 -10.29
CA GLN A 675 37.09 -8.57 -11.36
C GLN A 675 38.12 -9.48 -10.68
N GLY A 676 37.81 -10.77 -10.61
CA GLY A 676 38.76 -11.77 -10.13
C GLY A 676 39.91 -11.91 -11.12
N GLN A 677 41.08 -11.40 -10.75
CA GLN A 677 42.35 -11.83 -11.35
C GLN A 677 42.97 -12.85 -10.39
N GLY A 678 42.95 -14.12 -10.80
CA GLY A 678 43.62 -15.20 -10.08
C GLY A 678 45.12 -14.98 -10.06
N GLY A 679 45.67 -14.77 -8.87
CA GLY A 679 47.11 -14.79 -8.61
C GLY A 679 47.43 -16.00 -7.75
N GLN A 680 48.08 -17.00 -8.35
CA GLN A 680 48.72 -18.11 -7.63
C GLN A 680 49.83 -17.56 -6.72
N GLY A 681 49.63 -17.69 -5.41
CA GLY A 681 50.67 -17.45 -4.41
C GLY A 681 51.29 -18.78 -3.98
N GLN A 682 52.49 -19.05 -4.48
CA GLN A 682 53.40 -20.11 -4.03
C GLN A 682 53.70 -19.96 -2.54
N GLY A 683 53.62 -21.08 -1.82
CA GLY A 683 54.04 -21.16 -0.43
C GLY A 683 55.56 -21.11 -0.28
N GLN A 684 56.02 -20.34 0.69
CA GLN A 684 57.24 -20.58 1.44
C GLN A 684 57.28 -19.65 2.65
N GLN A 685 57.18 -20.21 3.86
CA GLN A 685 57.88 -19.66 5.00
C GLN A 685 58.37 -20.79 5.91
N PRO A 686 59.67 -20.78 6.30
CA PRO A 686 60.26 -21.80 7.17
C PRO A 686 60.00 -21.51 8.65
N GLY A 687 60.03 -22.58 9.44
CA GLY A 687 59.78 -22.57 10.87
C GLY A 687 60.82 -21.80 11.69
N GLY A 688 60.35 -21.29 12.82
CA GLY A 688 61.16 -20.75 13.90
C GLY A 688 60.50 -21.09 15.24
N GLN A 689 61.11 -22.04 15.94
CA GLN A 689 60.82 -22.40 17.34
C GLN A 689 61.50 -21.38 18.25
N GLY A 690 60.79 -20.89 19.26
CA GLY A 690 61.33 -20.00 20.29
C GLY A 690 60.57 -20.15 21.59
N GLN A 691 61.29 -20.59 22.63
CA GLN A 691 60.81 -21.04 23.92
C GLN A 691 61.01 -19.97 25.01
N GLY A 692 60.01 -19.81 25.89
CA GLY A 692 60.18 -19.35 27.27
C GLY A 692 59.89 -17.86 27.55
N SER A 693 58.88 -17.59 28.38
CA SER A 693 59.07 -17.26 29.81
C SER A 693 57.73 -16.94 30.47
N GLY A 694 57.49 -17.54 31.64
CA GLY A 694 56.25 -17.42 32.39
C GLY A 694 56.13 -16.11 33.18
N GLY A 695 54.89 -15.62 33.30
CA GLY A 695 54.50 -14.54 34.20
C GLY A 695 53.04 -14.73 34.63
N LYS A 696 52.83 -14.82 35.95
CA LYS A 696 51.55 -15.08 36.63
C LYS A 696 50.50 -14.00 36.27
N GLN A 697 49.41 -14.39 35.63
CA GLN A 697 48.19 -13.59 35.57
C GLN A 697 46.96 -14.50 35.59
N TRP A 698 45.94 -14.06 36.32
CA TRP A 698 44.75 -14.81 36.72
C TRP A 698 43.95 -15.31 35.51
N GLY A 699 43.54 -16.58 35.54
CA GLY A 699 42.83 -17.23 34.44
C GLY A 699 41.38 -16.78 34.31
N THR A 700 41.04 -16.23 33.15
CA THR A 700 39.66 -16.11 32.63
C THR A 700 39.47 -17.14 31.52
N GLY A 701 39.56 -18.42 31.87
CA GLY A 701 39.25 -19.50 30.94
C GLY A 701 37.73 -19.66 30.83
N THR A 702 37.16 -19.24 29.70
CA THR A 702 35.87 -19.75 29.24
C THR A 702 36.17 -21.02 28.43
N ASP A 703 35.45 -22.10 28.73
CA ASP A 703 35.54 -23.34 27.96
C ASP A 703 35.03 -23.11 26.53
N ASP A 704 35.89 -23.29 25.52
CA ASP A 704 35.54 -23.12 24.10
C ASP A 704 34.62 -24.25 23.57
N ASN A 705 34.20 -25.21 24.41
CA ASN A 705 33.28 -26.28 24.01
C ASN A 705 32.11 -26.50 24.98
N LEU A 706 31.34 -25.43 25.27
CA LEU A 706 30.08 -25.48 26.04
C LEU A 706 28.90 -26.17 25.31
N THR A 707 29.09 -26.55 24.06
CA THR A 707 28.15 -27.39 23.29
C THR A 707 28.97 -28.47 22.61
N GLY A 708 29.09 -29.63 23.27
CA GLY A 708 29.94 -30.73 22.80
C GLY A 708 29.83 -31.03 21.31
N ASP A 709 30.91 -31.57 20.74
CA ASP A 709 31.09 -31.75 19.31
C ASP A 709 29.84 -32.31 18.62
N ALA A 710 29.43 -31.62 17.56
CA ALA A 710 28.29 -31.99 16.75
C ALA A 710 28.40 -33.47 16.35
N THR A 711 27.39 -34.26 16.72
CA THR A 711 27.26 -35.65 16.28
C THR A 711 27.50 -35.72 14.76
N GLN A 712 28.64 -36.31 14.35
CA GLN A 712 28.90 -36.57 12.94
C GLN A 712 27.91 -37.63 12.47
N LYS A 713 26.75 -37.22 11.96
CA LYS A 713 25.95 -38.08 11.09
C LYS A 713 26.75 -38.28 9.81
N THR A 714 27.58 -39.32 9.77
CA THR A 714 28.09 -39.88 8.52
C THR A 714 26.95 -40.59 7.81
N GLY A 715 26.01 -39.80 7.28
CA GLY A 715 25.01 -40.30 6.37
C GLY A 715 25.69 -40.66 5.06
N ASN A 716 26.06 -41.93 4.89
CA ASN A 716 26.33 -42.50 3.58
C ASN A 716 24.99 -42.57 2.81
N THR A 717 24.46 -41.42 2.38
CA THR A 717 23.38 -41.38 1.40
C THR A 717 24.01 -41.56 0.02
N LYS A 718 23.75 -42.70 -0.59
CA LYS A 718 23.97 -42.89 -2.03
C LYS A 718 22.77 -42.34 -2.76
N ASP A 719 22.99 -41.39 -3.65
CA ASP A 719 21.97 -41.00 -4.63
C ASP A 719 21.71 -42.20 -5.56
N GLN A 720 20.49 -42.72 -5.52
CA GLN A 720 19.98 -43.65 -6.54
C GLN A 720 18.96 -42.89 -7.38
N GLU A 721 19.26 -42.71 -8.66
CA GLU A 721 18.26 -42.35 -9.65
C GLU A 721 17.37 -43.56 -9.91
N LEU A 722 16.18 -43.54 -9.31
CA LEU A 722 15.12 -44.49 -9.65
C LEU A 722 14.46 -44.02 -10.96
N GLN A 723 14.65 -44.81 -12.02
CA GLN A 723 14.00 -44.59 -13.31
C GLN A 723 12.51 -44.95 -13.17
N GLY A 724 11.64 -43.94 -13.14
CA GLY A 724 10.21 -44.11 -13.00
C GLY A 724 9.60 -44.91 -14.16
N GLN A 725 8.80 -45.93 -13.85
CA GLN A 725 8.03 -46.67 -14.84
C GLN A 725 7.04 -45.73 -15.56
N GLN A 726 7.15 -45.72 -16.88
CA GLN A 726 6.36 -44.89 -17.78
C GLN A 726 4.91 -45.37 -17.82
N GLY A 727 4.04 -44.72 -17.04
CA GLY A 727 2.59 -44.90 -17.13
C GLY A 727 2.06 -44.37 -18.46
N SER A 728 1.48 -45.25 -19.28
CA SER A 728 1.10 -44.99 -20.68
C SER A 728 -0.14 -44.11 -20.90
N LYS A 729 -0.59 -43.33 -19.91
CA LYS A 729 -1.70 -42.35 -20.07
C LYS A 729 -1.56 -41.16 -19.12
N GLY A 730 -0.77 -40.17 -19.53
CA GLY A 730 -0.74 -38.84 -18.90
C GLY A 730 0.29 -37.96 -19.61
N THR A 731 -0.15 -36.88 -20.25
CA THR A 731 0.75 -35.93 -20.91
C THR A 731 1.63 -35.23 -19.88
N SER A 732 2.93 -35.15 -20.14
CA SER A 732 3.89 -34.55 -19.22
C SER A 732 3.81 -33.02 -19.27
N ARG A 733 4.09 -32.36 -18.14
CA ARG A 733 4.01 -30.89 -17.97
C ARG A 733 4.82 -30.08 -19.00
N ARG A 734 5.85 -30.67 -19.61
CA ARG A 734 6.63 -30.04 -20.70
C ARG A 734 5.85 -29.96 -22.01
N GLU A 735 4.99 -30.94 -22.29
CA GLU A 735 4.19 -30.99 -23.52
C GLU A 735 3.09 -29.93 -23.52
N THR A 736 2.49 -29.65 -22.35
CA THR A 736 1.48 -28.59 -22.20
C THR A 736 2.05 -27.18 -22.42
N ILE A 737 3.30 -26.93 -21.99
CA ILE A 737 3.95 -25.62 -22.15
C ILE A 737 4.39 -25.40 -23.60
N LEU A 738 4.85 -26.45 -24.29
CA LEU A 738 5.26 -26.36 -25.70
C LEU A 738 4.04 -26.24 -26.63
N ALA A 739 2.93 -26.92 -26.33
CA ALA A 739 1.66 -26.79 -27.06
C ALA A 739 0.99 -25.42 -26.86
N ALA A 740 1.09 -24.83 -25.66
CA ALA A 740 0.59 -23.48 -25.39
C ALA A 740 1.47 -22.39 -26.01
N ALA A 741 2.77 -22.62 -26.16
CA ALA A 741 3.69 -21.69 -26.82
C ALA A 741 3.59 -21.71 -28.35
N GLN A 742 3.27 -22.86 -28.96
CA GLN A 742 3.06 -22.99 -30.41
C GLN A 742 1.72 -22.41 -30.89
N LYS A 743 0.73 -22.27 -30.00
CA LYS A 743 -0.56 -21.60 -30.30
C LYS A 743 -0.49 -20.14 -29.84
N GLY A 744 0.13 -19.32 -30.68
CA GLY A 744 0.57 -17.95 -30.42
C GLY A 744 -0.33 -17.04 -29.55
N PHE A 745 0.33 -16.31 -28.65
CA PHE A 745 -0.21 -15.27 -27.75
C PHE A 745 -0.65 -13.97 -28.44
N ALA A 746 -1.02 -13.98 -29.72
CA ALA A 746 -1.49 -12.79 -30.43
C ALA A 746 -2.65 -13.13 -31.36
N GLY A 747 -3.76 -13.60 -30.80
CA GLY A 747 -5.02 -13.73 -31.53
C GLY A 747 -5.63 -12.37 -31.87
N VAL A 748 -6.33 -12.32 -33.01
CA VAL A 748 -7.10 -11.18 -33.55
C VAL A 748 -8.01 -10.49 -32.50
N GLY A 749 -8.43 -11.22 -31.46
CA GLY A 749 -9.21 -10.68 -30.34
C GLY A 749 -8.47 -9.65 -29.49
N TYR A 750 -7.18 -9.83 -29.19
CA TYR A 750 -6.43 -8.89 -28.33
C TYR A 750 -6.16 -7.56 -29.02
N LYS A 751 -5.94 -7.56 -30.35
CA LYS A 751 -5.82 -6.33 -31.16
C LYS A 751 -7.11 -5.52 -31.14
N LYS A 752 -8.27 -6.18 -31.17
CA LYS A 752 -9.58 -5.53 -31.14
C LYS A 752 -9.87 -4.91 -29.78
N VAL A 753 -9.60 -5.65 -28.70
CA VAL A 753 -9.72 -5.15 -27.32
C VAL A 753 -8.75 -4.00 -27.06
N TYR A 754 -7.49 -4.10 -27.51
CA TYR A 754 -6.51 -3.02 -27.36
C TYR A 754 -6.96 -1.71 -28.06
N ALA A 755 -7.53 -1.81 -29.27
CA ALA A 755 -8.03 -0.64 -30.00
C ALA A 755 -9.21 0.05 -29.30
N ASP A 756 -10.10 -0.72 -28.67
CA ASP A 756 -11.23 -0.17 -27.91
C ASP A 756 -10.76 0.51 -26.61
N TYR A 757 -9.78 -0.07 -25.92
CA TYR A 757 -9.20 0.52 -24.71
C TYR A 757 -8.31 1.75 -25.01
N GLN A 758 -7.59 1.77 -26.12
CA GLN A 758 -6.77 2.92 -26.52
C GLN A 758 -7.61 4.19 -26.73
N ARG A 759 -8.80 4.03 -27.33
CA ARG A 759 -9.73 5.14 -27.57
C ARG A 759 -10.28 5.73 -26.26
N ILE A 760 -10.63 4.87 -25.30
CA ILE A 760 -11.09 5.27 -23.96
C ILE A 760 -9.97 5.98 -23.19
N VAL A 761 -8.72 5.50 -23.29
CA VAL A 761 -7.57 6.12 -22.62
C VAL A 761 -7.23 7.50 -23.21
N GLU A 762 -7.31 7.69 -24.52
CA GLU A 762 -7.13 9.01 -25.16
C GLU A 762 -8.21 10.01 -24.75
N GLU A 763 -9.46 9.55 -24.63
CA GLU A 763 -10.59 10.36 -24.18
C GLU A 763 -10.46 10.77 -22.71
N VAL A 764 -10.08 9.84 -21.82
CA VAL A 764 -9.83 10.15 -20.39
C VAL A 764 -8.59 11.05 -20.22
N MET A 765 -7.55 10.89 -21.03
CA MET A 765 -6.35 11.73 -21.00
C MET A 765 -6.60 13.17 -21.48
N ARG A 766 -7.61 13.39 -22.32
CA ARG A 766 -8.05 14.71 -22.80
C ARG A 766 -9.11 15.36 -21.91
N THR A 767 -9.97 14.56 -21.27
CA THR A 767 -11.18 15.07 -20.60
C THR A 767 -11.02 15.18 -19.08
N GLU A 768 -10.18 14.37 -18.43
CA GLU A 768 -10.01 14.37 -16.97
C GLU A 768 -8.69 14.97 -16.49
N LYS A 769 -8.78 15.63 -15.32
CA LYS A 769 -7.73 16.41 -14.65
C LYS A 769 -6.66 15.49 -14.01
N LEU A 770 -6.03 14.63 -14.79
CA LEU A 770 -4.88 13.83 -14.35
C LEU A 770 -3.66 14.74 -14.14
N PRO A 771 -3.02 14.73 -12.95
CA PRO A 771 -1.78 15.47 -12.71
C PRO A 771 -0.67 15.04 -13.69
N SER A 772 0.10 16.00 -14.21
CA SER A 772 1.10 15.78 -15.26
C SER A 772 2.12 14.67 -14.95
N SER A 773 2.42 14.46 -13.67
CA SER A 773 3.32 13.40 -13.19
C SER A 773 2.81 11.99 -13.49
N TYR A 774 1.50 11.75 -13.45
CA TYR A 774 0.90 10.43 -13.70
C TYR A 774 0.69 10.14 -15.19
N LYS A 775 0.54 11.17 -16.03
CA LYS A 775 0.38 11.02 -17.49
C LYS A 775 1.57 10.29 -18.13
N TYR A 776 2.79 10.51 -17.62
CA TYR A 776 4.00 9.86 -18.11
C TYR A 776 4.02 8.34 -17.82
N TYR A 777 3.66 7.95 -16.60
CA TYR A 777 3.63 6.53 -16.20
C TYR A 777 2.59 5.73 -16.96
N VAL A 778 1.40 6.30 -17.15
CA VAL A 778 0.33 5.67 -17.93
C VAL A 778 0.76 5.50 -19.39
N LYS A 779 1.33 6.55 -20.02
CA LYS A 779 1.89 6.45 -21.38
C LYS A 779 2.95 5.35 -21.50
N ARG A 780 3.87 5.27 -20.54
CA ARG A 780 4.96 4.27 -20.55
C ARG A 780 4.46 2.85 -20.33
N TYR A 781 3.41 2.67 -19.54
CA TYR A 781 2.77 1.37 -19.33
C TYR A 781 2.09 0.87 -20.61
N PHE A 782 1.28 1.70 -21.26
CA PHE A 782 0.60 1.33 -22.50
C PHE A 782 1.56 1.12 -23.68
N ALA A 783 2.66 1.87 -23.75
CA ALA A 783 3.72 1.65 -24.74
C ALA A 783 4.40 0.27 -24.58
N LYS A 784 4.47 -0.28 -23.37
CA LYS A 784 5.08 -1.59 -23.10
C LYS A 784 4.20 -2.79 -23.46
N ILE A 785 2.88 -2.59 -23.51
CA ILE A 785 1.91 -3.65 -23.83
C ILE A 785 1.34 -3.51 -25.24
N HIS A 786 1.85 -2.54 -26.02
CA HIS A 786 1.48 -2.38 -27.42
C HIS A 786 1.87 -3.66 -28.17
N PRO A 787 0.97 -4.23 -28.99
CA PRO A 787 1.31 -5.40 -29.79
C PRO A 787 2.43 -5.02 -30.77
N SER A 788 3.60 -5.62 -30.62
CA SER A 788 4.72 -5.46 -31.55
C SER A 788 4.32 -6.10 -32.88
N THR A 789 4.17 -5.28 -33.92
CA THR A 789 4.05 -5.75 -35.30
C THR A 789 5.36 -6.44 -35.66
N GLY A 790 5.34 -7.77 -35.71
CA GLY A 790 6.44 -8.53 -36.28
C GLY A 790 6.57 -8.19 -37.76
N GLN A 791 7.55 -7.36 -38.09
CA GLN A 791 8.08 -7.21 -39.44
C GLN A 791 9.60 -7.42 -39.38
N SER A 792 10.01 -8.41 -40.16
CA SER A 792 11.35 -8.83 -40.49
C SER A 792 12.23 -7.67 -40.92
N THR A 793 13.42 -7.62 -40.33
CA THR A 793 14.55 -6.80 -40.80
C THR A 793 15.08 -7.37 -42.10
N ASP A 794 14.83 -6.69 -43.20
CA ASP A 794 15.70 -6.68 -44.37
C ASP A 794 15.61 -5.31 -45.05
N GLU A 795 16.76 -4.88 -45.57
CA GLU A 795 17.00 -3.73 -46.46
C GLU A 795 17.15 -2.29 -45.87
N ALA A 796 18.43 -1.92 -45.83
CA ALA A 796 19.05 -0.76 -46.49
C ALA A 796 18.60 0.67 -46.14
N VAL A 797 19.54 1.39 -45.53
CA VAL A 797 19.61 2.86 -45.49
C VAL A 797 19.84 3.41 -46.91
N PRO A 798 19.14 4.50 -47.30
CA PRO A 798 19.86 5.68 -47.78
C PRO A 798 19.37 7.01 -47.16
N ALA A 799 20.25 7.99 -47.31
CA ALA A 799 20.41 9.26 -46.59
C ALA A 799 19.33 10.35 -46.83
N PRO A 800 19.32 11.43 -46.01
CA PRO A 800 18.29 12.47 -46.02
C PRO A 800 18.64 13.70 -46.88
N ALA A 801 17.64 14.26 -47.55
CA ALA A 801 17.44 15.66 -47.99
C ALA A 801 16.23 15.65 -48.93
N THR A 802 15.25 16.56 -48.92
CA THR A 802 15.30 18.02 -48.87
C THR A 802 13.94 18.58 -48.40
N ASP A 803 13.98 19.60 -47.56
CA ASP A 803 12.85 20.44 -47.19
C ASP A 803 12.93 21.77 -47.97
N SER A 804 11.79 22.32 -48.45
CA SER A 804 11.50 23.75 -48.80
C SER A 804 10.43 23.87 -49.91
N PRO A 805 9.67 24.99 -50.03
CA PRO A 805 8.60 25.41 -49.11
C PRO A 805 7.31 25.83 -49.85
N GLY A 806 6.15 25.75 -49.17
CA GLY A 806 4.85 26.19 -49.70
C GLY A 806 4.61 27.70 -49.58
N ILE A 807 4.16 28.31 -50.67
CA ILE A 807 3.71 29.72 -50.76
C ILE A 807 2.23 29.83 -50.35
N LYS A 808 1.92 30.91 -49.63
CA LYS A 808 0.60 31.36 -49.14
C LYS A 808 -0.29 31.90 -50.26
N GLU A 809 -1.61 31.69 -50.14
CA GLU A 809 -2.64 32.69 -50.51
C GLU A 809 -3.84 32.64 -49.53
N GLN A 810 -4.24 33.82 -49.04
CA GLN A 810 -5.50 34.15 -48.35
C GLN A 810 -6.50 34.73 -49.38
N PRO A 811 -7.80 34.92 -49.04
CA PRO A 811 -8.22 36.28 -48.63
C PRO A 811 -9.33 36.38 -47.54
N THR A 812 -9.12 37.37 -46.65
CA THR A 812 -9.99 38.45 -46.07
C THR A 812 -11.51 38.51 -46.32
N PRO A 813 -12.31 39.32 -45.57
CA PRO A 813 -11.97 40.47 -44.69
C PRO A 813 -11.96 40.23 -43.17
#